data_AF-A0A9P5YKU8-F1
#
_entry.id   AF-A0A9P5YKU8-F1
#
_cell.length_a   1.000
_cell.length_b   1.000
_cell.length_c   1.000
_cell.angle_alpha   90.00
_cell.angle_beta   90.00
_cell.angle_gamma   90.00
#
_symmetry.space_group_name_H-M   'P 1'
#
loop_
_entity.id
_entity.type
_entity.pdbx_description
1 polymer ?
#
loop_
_entity_poly.entity_id
_entity_poly.type
_entity_poly.pdbx_seq_one_letter_code
_entity_poly.pdbx_strand_id
1 'polypeptide(L)'
;MLTSTFTARSQQEFYHLADALTVNQTLLRNGYIGATPERPSLAFSITLFEVFRQIHRVCPRLSIYGMTKALAHIHGHAYKNHYAEQFSSGYDCYLEILRNVECRCQAALKRDDPRWKQQNVCPPCLYRIEDEPTMKFSMLVSMDGNNSLKLVDSTFKAGTVRDDDRKLDSFRWISAEDVDIFKDEVKRPHGPPFSTASPPIPKPGIDGVSPSIESDEDIAWLNTLENGGDLKEKVNVCVERWKSAGPEARKKMFALFAIAGIFVVICRHGHVLLVCDMIRSGELMKYPIALTNALLNRYGKDIGLGYDIMCAFMKTLDNSTLKGRVGEMNLQGIVPAFHGHAHNRLCQVHWHPLYKEGVGLEDLEVCERTFHKSNELASGTRLATPFHRMQEIEEHWNFIDIDKHAASANFIYQNYRQALEKIQNDGEVLASLSVRLNTTNADYEHYLDEERQYLKALQVEPENAAKLDFQMLDHNIIYNNYTARKIRDVRTRYTTSFSRWEACNTLVCEFEEAHGIEERWTPTMQVYKDAQVLMTERKYRRALDELERLVVQRLFEMTKLGMNGIGYRLRDKIGRSLKTRSDAIATALNNYNEAASLLSPPRPTLTWTSVVQAANLADFDLLRDSRTDILSKPWAEGPRREAMNLYFGIKRAHEEIGRLNVEIKRLLTFMLDDHVDFYHAVGETVMTNPILAAEISSEYERRSVIHTQISLRLRKTSELPGFSGSLDFGRRVGRQILADDEWVDDNEVLEEDLGLMEQFVDTLSS
;
A
#
# COMPACT_ATOMS: atom_id res chain seq x y z
N MET A 1 -26.58 31.43 31.05
CA MET A 1 -25.32 30.73 30.73
C MET A 1 -24.23 31.31 31.60
N LEU A 2 -23.77 30.55 32.60
CA LEU A 2 -22.62 30.93 33.41
C LEU A 2 -21.36 30.66 32.58
N THR A 3 -20.65 31.70 32.19
CA THR A 3 -19.30 31.60 31.64
C THR A 3 -18.34 31.16 32.75
N SER A 4 -18.37 29.86 33.05
CA SER A 4 -17.31 29.20 33.82
C SER A 4 -16.01 29.38 33.03
N THR A 5 -15.04 30.09 33.60
CA THR A 5 -13.69 30.13 33.03
C THR A 5 -13.07 28.74 33.20
N PHE A 6 -12.27 28.30 32.23
CA PHE A 6 -11.61 26.98 32.24
C PHE A 6 -10.75 26.73 33.50
N THR A 7 -10.38 27.79 34.20
CA THR A 7 -9.62 27.79 35.45
C THR A 7 -10.48 27.87 36.71
N ALA A 8 -11.77 28.19 36.59
CA ALA A 8 -12.68 28.32 37.73
C ALA A 8 -12.92 26.97 38.39
N ARG A 9 -12.82 26.98 39.72
CA ARG A 9 -13.23 25.87 40.59
C ARG A 9 -14.44 26.35 41.37
N SER A 10 -15.59 25.72 41.18
CA SER A 10 -16.78 25.97 41.98
C SER A 10 -17.39 24.65 42.41
N GLN A 11 -17.68 24.52 43.70
CA GLN A 11 -18.58 23.46 44.15
C GLN A 11 -19.99 23.88 43.74
N GLN A 12 -20.62 23.05 42.91
CA GLN A 12 -21.96 23.29 42.42
C GLN A 12 -22.85 22.13 42.87
N GLU A 13 -23.96 22.47 43.51
CA GLU A 13 -24.98 21.50 43.87
C GLU A 13 -25.96 21.35 42.71
N PHE A 14 -26.15 20.11 42.27
CA PHE A 14 -27.16 19.76 41.27
C PHE A 14 -28.31 19.06 41.98
N TYR A 15 -29.51 19.60 41.81
CA TYR A 15 -30.72 18.97 42.30
C TYR A 15 -31.19 17.93 41.28
N HIS A 16 -31.51 16.72 41.77
CA HIS A 16 -32.05 15.67 40.93
C HIS A 16 -33.35 16.15 40.28
N LEU A 17 -33.41 16.12 38.95
CA LEU A 17 -34.59 16.54 38.20
C LEU A 17 -35.69 15.50 38.37
N ALA A 18 -36.93 15.95 38.62
CA ALA A 18 -38.05 15.06 38.92
C ALA A 18 -38.37 14.06 37.81
N ASP A 19 -38.00 14.37 36.57
CA ASP A 19 -38.19 13.53 35.37
C ASP A 19 -36.91 12.81 34.92
N ALA A 20 -35.79 12.96 35.64
CA ALA A 20 -34.57 12.20 35.39
C ALA A 20 -34.61 10.87 36.14
N LEU A 21 -34.33 9.77 35.45
CA LEU A 21 -34.25 8.43 36.04
C LEU A 21 -32.95 8.23 36.84
N THR A 22 -31.89 8.98 36.54
CA THR A 22 -30.58 8.82 37.17
C THR A 22 -29.89 10.16 37.46
N VAL A 23 -28.91 10.13 38.36
CA VAL A 23 -28.04 11.28 38.65
C VAL A 23 -27.28 11.71 37.39
N ASN A 24 -26.81 10.75 36.58
CA ASN A 24 -26.10 11.04 35.34
C ASN A 24 -26.98 11.73 34.29
N GLN A 25 -28.28 11.43 34.21
CA GLN A 25 -29.22 12.18 33.35
C GLN A 25 -29.38 13.63 33.83
N THR A 26 -29.44 13.84 35.15
CA THR A 26 -29.46 15.20 35.73
C THR A 26 -28.18 15.97 35.36
N LEU A 27 -27.01 15.33 35.50
CA LEU A 27 -25.72 15.94 35.13
C LEU A 27 -25.66 16.27 33.64
N LEU A 28 -26.10 15.36 32.77
CA LEU A 28 -26.04 15.54 31.31
C LEU A 28 -26.87 16.75 30.86
N ARG A 29 -28.07 16.92 31.43
CA ARG A 29 -28.92 18.11 31.18
C ARG A 29 -28.30 19.42 31.66
N ASN A 30 -27.34 19.35 32.59
CA ASN A 30 -26.56 20.50 33.05
C ASN A 30 -25.21 20.62 32.32
N GLY A 31 -24.94 19.81 31.28
CA GLY A 31 -23.73 19.87 30.47
C GLY A 31 -22.55 19.06 31.02
N TYR A 32 -22.80 18.09 31.90
CA TYR A 32 -21.76 17.28 32.55
C TYR A 32 -22.01 15.77 32.42
N ILE A 33 -20.95 14.99 32.34
CA ILE A 33 -20.99 13.52 32.38
C ILE A 33 -20.26 13.06 33.63
N GLY A 34 -20.92 12.28 34.47
CA GLY A 34 -20.34 11.74 35.69
C GLY A 34 -19.26 10.70 35.40
N ALA A 35 -18.22 10.67 36.23
CA ALA A 35 -17.12 9.71 36.10
C ALA A 35 -17.52 8.27 36.51
N THR A 36 -18.68 8.08 37.13
CA THR A 36 -19.20 6.78 37.60
C THR A 36 -20.71 6.69 37.38
N PRO A 37 -21.27 5.49 37.15
CA PRO A 37 -22.65 5.33 36.67
C PRO A 37 -23.74 5.60 37.71
N GLU A 38 -23.50 5.31 38.99
CA GLU A 38 -24.55 5.39 40.02
C GLU A 38 -24.47 6.65 40.88
N ARG A 39 -23.28 6.95 41.43
CA ARG A 39 -23.07 8.03 42.40
C ARG A 39 -21.80 8.83 42.09
N PRO A 40 -21.80 9.62 41.00
CA PRO A 40 -20.64 10.40 40.60
C PRO A 40 -20.28 11.46 41.64
N SER A 41 -19.09 11.36 42.22
CA SER A 41 -18.47 12.43 43.03
C SER A 41 -17.59 13.38 42.19
N LEU A 42 -17.36 13.02 40.93
CA LEU A 42 -16.62 13.79 39.94
C LEU A 42 -17.40 13.75 38.63
N ALA A 43 -17.46 14.87 37.92
CA ALA A 43 -18.08 14.98 36.61
C ALA A 43 -17.23 15.88 35.71
N PHE A 44 -17.29 15.64 34.41
CA PHE A 44 -16.56 16.38 33.39
C PHE A 44 -17.56 17.08 32.48
N SER A 45 -17.27 18.31 32.06
CA SER A 45 -18.15 19.01 31.14
C SER A 45 -18.09 18.40 29.74
N ILE A 46 -19.20 18.41 29.01
CA ILE A 46 -19.25 17.97 27.61
C ILE A 46 -18.26 18.79 26.77
N THR A 47 -18.15 20.10 27.04
CA THR A 47 -17.20 21.00 26.39
C THR A 47 -15.75 20.56 26.59
N LEU A 48 -15.37 20.06 27.76
CA LEU A 48 -14.02 19.54 28.00
C LEU A 48 -13.74 18.32 27.13
N PHE A 49 -14.70 17.40 26.99
CA PHE A 49 -14.54 16.23 26.13
C PHE A 49 -14.50 16.60 24.64
N GLU A 50 -15.30 17.56 24.20
CA GLU A 50 -15.22 18.09 22.83
C GLU A 50 -13.83 18.69 22.55
N VAL A 51 -13.33 19.55 23.44
CA VAL A 51 -11.99 20.13 23.32
C VAL A 51 -10.91 19.05 23.29
N PHE A 52 -10.99 18.06 24.19
CA PHE A 52 -10.04 16.95 24.20
C PHE A 52 -10.12 16.14 22.89
N ARG A 53 -11.32 15.81 22.41
CA ARG A 53 -11.52 15.06 21.16
C ARG A 53 -10.92 15.80 19.96
N GLN A 54 -11.18 17.10 19.82
CA GLN A 54 -10.64 17.89 18.71
C GLN A 54 -9.11 18.00 18.77
N ILE A 55 -8.53 18.22 19.95
CA ILE A 55 -7.06 18.26 20.09
C ILE A 55 -6.46 16.88 19.82
N HIS A 56 -7.05 15.81 20.34
CA HIS A 56 -6.56 14.44 20.16
C HIS A 56 -6.62 14.00 18.70
N ARG A 57 -7.65 14.41 17.95
CA ARG A 57 -7.77 14.15 16.50
C ARG A 57 -6.62 14.75 15.70
N VAL A 58 -6.22 15.98 16.03
CA VAL A 58 -5.12 16.72 15.36
C VAL A 58 -3.75 16.30 15.90
N CYS A 59 -3.66 15.94 17.18
CA CYS A 59 -2.45 15.52 17.86
C CYS A 59 -2.71 14.21 18.65
N PRO A 60 -2.69 13.04 17.97
CA PRO A 60 -2.99 11.76 18.60
C PRO A 60 -2.04 11.38 19.75
N ARG A 61 -0.88 12.04 19.84
CA ARG A 61 0.09 11.85 20.92
C ARG A 61 -0.42 12.37 22.28
N LEU A 62 -1.42 13.25 22.29
CA LEU A 62 -1.99 13.76 23.54
C LEU A 62 -2.87 12.67 24.18
N SER A 63 -2.29 11.94 25.13
CA SER A 63 -2.98 10.89 25.87
C SER A 63 -3.95 11.43 26.93
N ILE A 64 -4.90 10.59 27.36
CA ILE A 64 -5.78 10.85 28.52
C ILE A 64 -4.96 11.16 29.78
N TYR A 65 -3.85 10.46 30.00
CA TYR A 65 -2.92 10.77 31.10
C TYR A 65 -2.35 12.19 30.98
N GLY A 66 -1.90 12.59 29.78
CA GLY A 66 -1.41 13.94 29.52
C GLY A 66 -2.47 15.00 29.81
N MET A 67 -3.70 14.80 29.33
CA MET A 67 -4.83 15.71 29.57
C MET A 67 -5.19 15.81 31.05
N THR A 68 -5.37 14.67 31.74
CA THR A 68 -5.74 14.67 33.17
C THR A 68 -4.64 15.22 34.08
N LYS A 69 -3.37 15.03 33.71
CA LYS A 69 -2.24 15.69 34.40
C LYS A 69 -2.23 17.19 34.18
N ALA A 70 -2.51 17.65 32.96
CA ALA A 70 -2.65 19.08 32.67
C ALA A 70 -3.80 19.69 33.49
N LEU A 71 -4.97 19.04 33.52
CA LEU A 71 -6.11 19.46 34.34
C LEU A 71 -5.74 19.54 35.83
N ALA A 72 -5.02 18.55 36.37
CA ALA A 72 -4.57 18.57 37.75
C ALA A 72 -3.70 19.81 38.04
N HIS A 73 -2.76 20.16 37.16
CA HIS A 73 -1.93 21.37 37.29
C HIS A 73 -2.74 22.66 37.16
N ILE A 74 -3.66 22.74 36.19
CA ILE A 74 -4.54 23.91 35.99
C ILE A 74 -5.39 24.17 37.23
N HIS A 75 -5.89 23.12 37.87
CA HIS A 75 -6.71 23.22 39.07
C HIS A 75 -5.89 23.21 40.38
N GLY A 76 -4.55 23.22 40.31
CA GLY A 76 -3.68 23.27 41.48
C GLY A 76 -3.79 22.05 42.41
N HIS A 77 -4.06 20.86 41.87
CA HIS A 77 -4.15 19.61 42.61
C HIS A 77 -3.00 18.67 42.27
N ALA A 78 -2.59 17.85 43.25
CA ALA A 78 -1.73 16.72 42.97
C ALA A 78 -2.46 15.70 42.08
N TYR A 79 -1.78 15.22 41.04
CA TYR A 79 -2.30 14.18 40.17
C TYR A 79 -2.54 12.88 40.97
N LYS A 80 -3.69 12.24 40.73
CA LYS A 80 -4.03 10.94 41.30
C LYS A 80 -4.24 9.94 40.17
N ASN A 81 -3.77 8.70 40.37
CA ASN A 81 -3.80 7.66 39.32
C ASN A 81 -5.22 7.36 38.79
N HIS A 82 -6.25 7.45 39.65
CA HIS A 82 -7.63 7.20 39.25
C HIS A 82 -8.26 8.30 38.37
N TYR A 83 -7.62 9.48 38.21
CA TYR A 83 -8.17 10.52 37.35
C TYR A 83 -8.18 10.11 35.87
N ALA A 84 -7.14 9.41 35.40
CA ALA A 84 -7.11 8.90 34.03
C ALA A 84 -8.22 7.87 33.79
N GLU A 85 -8.47 6.96 34.74
CA GLU A 85 -9.53 5.96 34.65
C GLU A 85 -10.93 6.61 34.65
N GLN A 86 -11.15 7.58 35.54
CA GLN A 86 -12.40 8.34 35.63
C GLN A 86 -12.67 9.18 34.37
N PHE A 87 -11.63 9.84 33.83
CA PHE A 87 -11.74 10.58 32.58
C PHE A 87 -12.01 9.65 31.41
N SER A 88 -11.30 8.52 31.31
CA SER A 88 -11.52 7.52 30.26
C SER A 88 -12.94 6.98 30.29
N SER A 89 -13.48 6.69 31.49
CA SER A 89 -14.85 6.20 31.64
C SER A 89 -15.89 7.24 31.18
N GLY A 90 -15.72 8.51 31.56
CA GLY A 90 -16.59 9.59 31.10
C GLY A 90 -16.45 9.87 29.60
N TYR A 91 -15.23 9.76 29.06
CA TYR A 91 -14.96 9.97 27.64
C TYR A 91 -15.55 8.85 26.77
N ASP A 92 -15.53 7.60 27.24
CA ASP A 92 -16.21 6.48 26.59
C ASP A 92 -17.71 6.73 26.46
N CYS A 93 -18.36 7.16 27.55
CA CYS A 93 -19.78 7.54 27.55
C CYS A 93 -20.05 8.69 26.57
N TYR A 94 -19.19 9.71 26.54
CA TYR A 94 -19.30 10.82 25.60
C TYR A 94 -19.21 10.35 24.13
N LEU A 95 -18.24 9.51 23.79
CA LEU A 95 -18.11 8.97 22.44
C LEU A 95 -19.28 8.05 22.07
N GLU A 96 -19.81 7.29 23.02
CA GLU A 96 -21.00 6.47 22.80
C GLU A 96 -22.26 7.32 22.53
N ILE A 97 -22.45 8.41 23.28
CA ILE A 97 -23.54 9.35 23.03
C ILE A 97 -23.42 9.92 21.61
N LEU A 98 -22.22 10.35 21.20
CA LEU A 98 -21.99 10.88 19.86
C LEU A 98 -22.28 9.86 18.76
N ARG A 99 -21.84 8.60 18.93
CA ARG A 99 -22.16 7.53 17.96
C ARG A 99 -23.66 7.30 17.85
N ASN A 100 -24.39 7.30 18.96
CA ASN A 100 -25.85 7.15 18.95
C ASN A 100 -26.55 8.34 18.26
N VAL A 101 -26.06 9.56 18.48
CA VAL A 101 -26.56 10.75 17.78
C VAL A 101 -26.28 10.66 16.28
N GLU A 102 -25.06 10.27 15.88
CA GLU A 102 -24.69 10.05 14.48
C GLU A 102 -25.60 9.00 13.84
N CYS A 103 -25.84 7.86 14.50
CA CYS A 103 -26.72 6.81 13.99
C CYS A 103 -28.14 7.34 13.71
N ARG A 104 -28.69 8.17 14.61
CA ARG A 104 -30.02 8.78 14.42
C ARG A 104 -30.03 9.77 13.25
N CYS A 105 -28.96 10.56 13.09
CA CYS A 105 -28.83 11.47 11.95
C CYS A 105 -28.71 10.68 10.63
N GLN A 106 -27.90 9.62 10.60
CA GLN A 106 -27.77 8.77 9.41
C GLN A 106 -29.08 8.08 9.06
N ALA A 107 -29.84 7.60 10.05
CA ALA A 107 -31.17 7.03 9.81
C ALA A 107 -32.14 8.05 9.21
N ALA A 108 -32.15 9.30 9.70
CA ALA A 108 -32.95 10.38 9.11
C ALA A 108 -32.53 10.72 7.67
N LEU A 109 -31.23 10.60 7.37
CA LEU A 109 -30.69 10.74 6.00
C LEU A 109 -30.91 9.50 5.12
N LYS A 110 -31.53 8.43 5.64
CA LYS A 110 -31.72 7.14 4.94
C LYS A 110 -30.36 6.46 4.59
N ARG A 111 -29.40 6.56 5.52
CA ARG A 111 -27.99 6.09 5.41
C ARG A 111 -27.61 5.10 6.52
N ASP A 112 -28.60 4.45 7.11
CA ASP A 112 -28.44 3.44 8.17
C ASP A 112 -27.86 2.11 7.69
N ASP A 113 -27.88 1.84 6.38
CA ASP A 113 -27.16 0.69 5.80
C ASP A 113 -25.63 0.86 5.94
N PRO A 114 -24.91 -0.06 6.61
CA PRO A 114 -23.45 0.00 6.74
C PRO A 114 -22.70 0.04 5.40
N ARG A 115 -23.33 -0.44 4.32
CA ARG A 115 -22.79 -0.38 2.95
C ARG A 115 -22.78 1.04 2.39
N TRP A 116 -23.59 1.95 2.91
CA TRP A 116 -23.61 3.35 2.47
C TRP A 116 -22.22 3.97 2.63
N LYS A 117 -21.58 3.85 3.81
CA LYS A 117 -20.21 4.39 4.00
C LYS A 117 -19.20 3.71 3.06
N GLN A 118 -19.31 2.39 2.85
CA GLN A 118 -18.44 1.65 1.91
C GLN A 118 -18.51 2.21 0.48
N GLN A 119 -19.66 2.70 0.06
CA GLN A 119 -19.91 3.21 -1.29
C GLN A 119 -19.75 4.73 -1.42
N ASN A 120 -19.55 5.46 -0.31
CA ASN A 120 -19.57 6.93 -0.33
C ASN A 120 -18.42 7.60 0.42
N VAL A 121 -17.53 6.83 1.10
CA VAL A 121 -16.41 7.41 1.87
C VAL A 121 -15.48 8.29 1.03
N CYS A 122 -15.33 7.96 -0.26
CA CYS A 122 -14.52 8.71 -1.22
C CYS A 122 -15.36 8.99 -2.48
N PRO A 123 -16.07 10.13 -2.56
CA PRO A 123 -16.93 10.45 -3.70
C PRO A 123 -16.21 10.39 -5.06
N PRO A 124 -14.99 10.94 -5.22
CA PRO A 124 -14.24 10.82 -6.47
C PRO A 124 -14.04 9.37 -6.95
N CYS A 125 -13.79 8.44 -6.04
CA CYS A 125 -13.54 7.03 -6.39
C CYS A 125 -14.83 6.22 -6.57
N LEU A 126 -15.85 6.50 -5.75
CA LEU A 126 -16.97 5.57 -5.52
C LEU A 126 -18.31 6.07 -6.06
N TYR A 127 -18.50 7.38 -6.22
CA TYR A 127 -19.79 7.97 -6.57
C TYR A 127 -20.07 7.92 -8.06
N ARG A 128 -20.15 6.70 -8.63
CA ARG A 128 -20.31 6.49 -10.08
C ARG A 128 -21.58 7.15 -10.61
N ILE A 129 -21.44 7.82 -11.76
CA ILE A 129 -22.55 8.48 -12.44
C ILE A 129 -22.92 7.73 -13.74
N GLU A 130 -24.17 7.87 -14.16
CA GLU A 130 -24.68 7.39 -15.44
C GLU A 130 -23.88 8.03 -16.59
N ASP A 131 -23.64 7.23 -17.63
CA ASP A 131 -22.93 7.65 -18.85
C ASP A 131 -21.50 8.19 -18.63
N GLU A 132 -20.84 7.87 -17.50
CA GLU A 132 -19.44 8.24 -17.29
C GLU A 132 -18.50 7.51 -18.28
N PRO A 133 -17.44 8.17 -18.79
CA PRO A 133 -16.43 7.53 -19.61
C PRO A 133 -15.84 6.29 -18.94
N THR A 134 -15.70 5.20 -19.70
CA THR A 134 -15.09 3.97 -19.18
C THR A 134 -13.61 4.20 -18.91
N MET A 135 -13.21 4.06 -17.64
CA MET A 135 -11.80 4.09 -17.23
C MET A 135 -11.20 2.68 -17.25
N LYS A 136 -9.92 2.57 -17.60
CA LYS A 136 -9.17 1.30 -17.52
C LYS A 136 -9.17 0.69 -16.13
N PHE A 137 -9.06 1.53 -15.10
CA PHE A 137 -9.27 1.12 -13.72
C PHE A 137 -10.43 1.90 -13.12
N SER A 138 -11.45 1.21 -12.63
CA SER A 138 -12.55 1.82 -11.89
C SER A 138 -12.08 2.42 -10.57
N MET A 139 -10.99 1.91 -10.02
CA MET A 139 -10.36 2.42 -8.80
C MET A 139 -8.85 2.15 -8.81
N LEU A 140 -8.08 3.10 -8.27
CA LEU A 140 -6.68 2.93 -7.91
C LEU A 140 -6.57 2.90 -6.39
N VAL A 141 -5.97 1.84 -5.87
CA VAL A 141 -5.76 1.63 -4.44
C VAL A 141 -4.34 1.14 -4.18
N SER A 142 -3.85 1.36 -2.98
CA SER A 142 -2.61 0.74 -2.49
C SER A 142 -2.90 -0.05 -1.22
N MET A 143 -2.12 -1.09 -0.98
CA MET A 143 -2.17 -1.84 0.27
C MET A 143 -0.78 -2.03 0.86
N ASP A 144 -0.72 -2.05 2.18
CA ASP A 144 0.52 -2.33 2.90
C ASP A 144 0.27 -2.63 4.39
N GLY A 145 1.29 -3.13 5.07
CA GLY A 145 1.30 -3.36 6.52
C GLY A 145 1.98 -2.23 7.29
N ASN A 146 1.47 -1.96 8.49
CA ASN A 146 2.07 -1.03 9.43
C ASN A 146 2.17 -1.66 10.83
N ASN A 147 3.39 -1.65 11.38
CA ASN A 147 3.69 -2.24 12.67
C ASN A 147 3.60 -1.24 13.84
N SER A 148 3.22 0.02 13.63
CA SER A 148 3.23 1.01 14.72
C SER A 148 2.09 0.82 15.73
N LEU A 149 0.91 0.41 15.24
CA LEU A 149 -0.32 0.25 16.02
C LEU A 149 -0.36 -1.11 16.75
N LYS A 150 0.69 -1.41 17.52
CA LYS A 150 0.82 -2.67 18.28
C LYS A 150 -0.14 -2.70 19.47
N LEU A 151 -0.45 -3.89 19.96
CA LEU A 151 -1.12 -4.12 21.23
C LEU A 151 -0.31 -5.13 22.05
N VAL A 152 0.18 -4.71 23.23
CA VAL A 152 0.87 -5.61 24.16
C VAL A 152 -0.11 -6.65 24.68
N ASP A 153 0.31 -7.91 24.66
CA ASP A 153 -0.48 -9.02 25.18
C ASP A 153 -0.69 -8.87 26.69
N SER A 154 -1.92 -9.11 27.15
CA SER A 154 -2.30 -9.01 28.54
C SER A 154 -1.50 -9.94 29.45
N THR A 155 -0.95 -11.05 28.92
CA THR A 155 -0.07 -11.94 29.70
C THR A 155 1.21 -11.26 30.20
N PHE A 156 1.60 -10.13 29.61
CA PHE A 156 2.75 -9.32 30.03
C PHE A 156 2.36 -8.07 30.83
N LYS A 157 1.06 -7.83 31.06
CA LYS A 157 0.56 -6.70 31.84
C LYS A 157 0.31 -7.13 33.29
N ALA A 158 0.59 -6.24 34.23
CA ALA A 158 0.24 -6.47 35.64
C ALA A 158 -1.28 -6.30 35.85
N GLY A 159 -1.88 -7.15 36.69
CA GLY A 159 -3.30 -7.11 37.04
C GLY A 159 -4.10 -8.27 36.45
N THR A 160 -5.42 -8.16 36.54
CA THR A 160 -6.37 -9.16 36.00
C THR A 160 -7.08 -8.55 34.80
N VAL A 161 -7.14 -9.29 33.70
CA VAL A 161 -7.92 -8.90 32.53
C VAL A 161 -9.39 -8.84 32.94
N ARG A 162 -10.03 -7.71 32.64
CA ARG A 162 -11.47 -7.57 32.76
C ARG A 162 -12.09 -7.95 31.43
N ASP A 163 -13.19 -8.68 31.47
CA ASP A 163 -13.99 -8.93 30.28
C ASP A 163 -14.55 -7.60 29.79
N ASP A 164 -14.42 -7.38 28.48
CA ASP A 164 -14.92 -6.21 27.77
C ASP A 164 -15.70 -6.71 26.57
N ASP A 165 -17.03 -6.59 26.64
CA ASP A 165 -17.99 -7.07 25.64
C ASP A 165 -18.34 -6.00 24.60
N ARG A 166 -17.79 -4.78 24.75
CA ARG A 166 -18.06 -3.66 23.86
C ARG A 166 -17.50 -3.94 22.47
N LYS A 167 -18.27 -3.55 21.46
CA LYS A 167 -17.91 -3.67 20.04
C LYS A 167 -18.09 -2.33 19.36
N LEU A 168 -17.25 -2.09 18.34
CA LEU A 168 -17.39 -0.94 17.46
C LEU A 168 -17.83 -1.47 16.11
N ASP A 169 -18.94 -0.94 15.61
CA ASP A 169 -19.35 -1.18 14.24
C ASP A 169 -18.48 -0.34 13.31
N SER A 170 -17.83 -0.99 12.36
CA SER A 170 -17.00 -0.32 11.37
C SER A 170 -17.00 -1.09 10.07
N PHE A 171 -17.25 -0.36 8.99
CA PHE A 171 -17.25 -0.93 7.65
C PHE A 171 -15.85 -1.32 7.17
N ARG A 172 -14.77 -0.83 7.80
CA ARG A 172 -13.39 -1.01 7.34
C ARG A 172 -12.80 -2.36 7.75
N TRP A 173 -13.19 -2.87 8.91
CA TRP A 173 -12.51 -4.01 9.51
C TRP A 173 -12.92 -5.34 8.87
N ILE A 174 -11.92 -6.18 8.63
CA ILE A 174 -12.05 -7.59 8.27
C ILE A 174 -11.76 -8.42 9.52
N SER A 175 -12.63 -9.38 9.81
CA SER A 175 -12.50 -10.24 10.98
C SER A 175 -11.27 -11.14 10.90
N ALA A 176 -10.77 -11.58 12.06
CA ALA A 176 -9.66 -12.53 12.10
C ALA A 176 -10.04 -13.86 11.44
N GLU A 177 -11.29 -14.27 11.60
CA GLU A 177 -11.88 -15.46 11.02
C GLU A 177 -11.85 -15.40 9.49
N ASP A 178 -12.26 -14.26 8.90
CA ASP A 178 -12.24 -14.07 7.44
C ASP A 178 -10.82 -14.05 6.88
N VAL A 179 -9.86 -13.50 7.64
CA VAL A 179 -8.43 -13.52 7.27
C VAL A 179 -7.86 -14.93 7.35
N ASP A 180 -8.20 -15.68 8.39
CA ASP A 180 -7.63 -17.00 8.68
C ASP A 180 -8.11 -18.10 7.71
N ILE A 181 -9.12 -17.84 6.89
CA ILE A 181 -9.46 -18.67 5.71
C ILE A 181 -8.21 -18.86 4.83
N PHE A 182 -7.35 -17.85 4.74
CA PHE A 182 -6.18 -17.84 3.85
C PHE A 182 -4.87 -18.23 4.56
N LYS A 183 -4.91 -18.64 5.84
CA LYS A 183 -3.70 -18.91 6.64
C LYS A 183 -2.81 -20.03 6.10
N ASP A 184 -3.38 -20.96 5.35
CA ASP A 184 -2.72 -22.17 4.85
C ASP A 184 -2.42 -22.11 3.34
N GLU A 185 -2.71 -20.98 2.68
CA GLU A 185 -2.50 -20.84 1.23
C GLU A 185 -1.04 -20.77 0.80
N VAL A 186 -0.14 -20.43 1.72
CA VAL A 186 1.31 -20.45 1.48
C VAL A 186 1.91 -21.59 2.31
N LYS A 187 2.27 -22.69 1.64
CA LYS A 187 2.79 -23.91 2.30
C LYS A 187 4.04 -23.62 3.13
N ARG A 188 4.01 -23.97 4.41
CA ARG A 188 5.22 -24.04 5.25
C ARG A 188 6.09 -25.21 4.80
N PRO A 189 7.43 -25.05 4.69
CA PRO A 189 8.31 -26.19 4.47
C PRO A 189 8.17 -27.17 5.64
N HIS A 190 8.05 -28.47 5.33
CA HIS A 190 8.09 -29.54 6.32
C HIS A 190 9.45 -29.55 7.00
N GLY A 191 9.55 -28.93 8.17
CA GLY A 191 10.60 -29.22 9.15
C GLY A 191 10.26 -30.51 9.91
N PRO A 192 11.24 -31.16 10.55
CA PRO A 192 10.97 -32.32 11.40
C PRO A 192 10.01 -31.93 12.53
N PRO A 193 9.20 -32.88 13.05
CA PRO A 193 8.20 -32.57 14.07
C PRO A 193 8.85 -31.90 15.28
N PHE A 194 8.29 -30.76 15.69
CA PHE A 194 8.67 -30.08 16.93
C PHE A 194 8.43 -31.05 18.10
N SER A 195 9.50 -31.38 18.83
CA SER A 195 9.39 -32.02 20.14
C SER A 195 8.67 -31.08 21.11
N THR A 196 7.66 -31.61 21.81
CA THR A 196 6.76 -30.92 22.75
C THR A 196 7.40 -30.56 24.09
N ALA A 197 8.69 -30.20 24.11
CA ALA A 197 9.38 -29.79 25.33
C ALA A 197 9.51 -28.27 25.40
N SER A 198 8.74 -27.64 26.29
CA SER A 198 8.91 -26.25 26.70
C SER A 198 10.34 -26.01 27.22
N PRO A 199 11.09 -24.99 26.77
CA PRO A 199 12.33 -24.60 27.41
C PRO A 199 12.02 -23.93 28.77
N PRO A 200 12.88 -24.11 29.80
CA PRO A 200 12.63 -23.56 31.13
C PRO A 200 12.78 -22.04 31.16
N ILE A 201 11.92 -21.41 31.96
CA ILE A 201 11.86 -19.97 32.26
C ILE A 201 13.11 -19.55 33.07
N PRO A 202 13.88 -18.52 32.68
CA PRO A 202 14.90 -17.95 33.55
C PRO A 202 14.26 -16.99 34.57
N LYS A 203 14.67 -17.09 35.83
CA LYS A 203 14.28 -16.19 36.94
C LYS A 203 14.80 -14.76 36.73
N PRO A 204 14.11 -13.73 37.26
CA PRO A 204 14.52 -12.34 37.09
C PRO A 204 15.74 -12.03 37.96
N GLY A 205 16.86 -11.71 37.31
CA GLY A 205 18.02 -11.07 37.93
C GLY A 205 17.89 -9.56 37.81
N ILE A 206 17.91 -8.89 38.96
CA ILE A 206 18.08 -7.45 39.11
C ILE A 206 19.46 -7.10 38.56
N ASP A 207 19.53 -6.19 37.58
CA ASP A 207 20.54 -5.14 37.53
C ASP A 207 20.13 -4.07 36.50
N GLY A 208 19.98 -2.85 37.00
CA GLY A 208 19.54 -1.69 36.24
C GLY A 208 20.67 -1.15 35.37
N VAL A 209 20.47 -1.22 34.06
CA VAL A 209 21.05 -0.27 33.10
C VAL A 209 20.02 -0.06 32.00
N SER A 210 19.40 1.12 31.97
CA SER A 210 18.57 1.56 30.84
C SER A 210 19.47 1.81 29.62
N PRO A 211 19.26 1.14 28.47
CA PRO A 211 19.78 1.65 27.22
C PRO A 211 18.79 2.68 26.69
N SER A 212 19.27 3.89 26.47
CA SER A 212 18.61 4.90 25.65
C SER A 212 18.33 4.33 24.26
N ILE A 213 17.05 4.05 23.97
CA ILE A 213 16.58 3.61 22.66
C ILE A 213 16.38 4.88 21.82
N GLU A 214 17.42 5.27 21.08
CA GLU A 214 17.23 6.12 19.92
C GLU A 214 16.50 5.31 18.84
N SER A 215 15.45 5.94 18.30
CA SER A 215 14.41 5.35 17.47
C SER A 215 14.86 5.24 16.00
N ASP A 216 15.17 4.00 15.58
CA ASP A 216 15.23 3.60 14.17
C ASP A 216 14.25 2.42 13.95
N GLU A 217 12.95 2.68 14.15
CA GLU A 217 11.88 1.68 13.97
C GLU A 217 10.87 2.12 12.90
N ASP A 218 11.20 1.97 11.62
CA ASP A 218 10.24 2.18 10.52
C ASP A 218 10.58 1.29 9.31
N ILE A 219 10.42 -0.04 9.40
CA ILE A 219 10.26 -0.91 8.22
C ILE A 219 9.35 -2.09 8.61
N ALA A 220 8.29 -2.32 7.84
CA ALA A 220 7.41 -3.48 7.99
C ALA A 220 8.05 -4.71 7.31
N TRP A 221 8.05 -5.87 7.96
CA TRP A 221 8.88 -7.01 7.54
C TRP A 221 8.10 -8.32 7.42
N LEU A 222 8.23 -8.91 6.25
CA LEU A 222 7.70 -10.22 5.86
C LEU A 222 8.33 -11.35 6.69
N ASN A 223 7.49 -12.20 7.30
CA ASN A 223 7.95 -13.29 8.18
C ASN A 223 8.80 -14.34 7.43
N THR A 224 9.95 -14.71 8.03
CA THR A 224 11.06 -15.43 7.39
C THR A 224 10.84 -16.95 7.17
N LEU A 225 9.61 -17.47 7.25
CA LEU A 225 9.36 -18.92 7.33
C LEU A 225 8.47 -19.50 6.22
N GLU A 226 7.88 -18.68 5.34
CA GLU A 226 6.92 -19.17 4.33
C GLU A 226 7.53 -19.44 2.94
N ASN A 227 8.79 -19.08 2.68
CA ASN A 227 9.42 -19.30 1.37
C ASN A 227 10.31 -20.55 1.34
N GLY A 228 9.69 -21.73 1.33
CA GLY A 228 10.38 -23.01 1.23
C GLY A 228 9.74 -24.00 0.27
N GLY A 229 10.08 -23.93 -1.03
CA GLY A 229 9.81 -25.00 -2.01
C GLY A 229 9.86 -24.53 -3.48
N ASP A 230 10.73 -25.16 -4.27
CA ASP A 230 10.87 -25.31 -5.75
C ASP A 230 10.54 -24.19 -6.77
N LEU A 231 10.21 -22.96 -6.36
CA LEU A 231 10.07 -21.78 -7.24
C LEU A 231 11.25 -20.80 -7.11
N LYS A 232 12.39 -21.30 -6.64
CA LYS A 232 13.30 -20.56 -5.74
C LYS A 232 14.32 -19.60 -6.37
N GLU A 233 14.64 -19.65 -7.66
CA GLU A 233 15.77 -18.82 -8.18
C GLU A 233 15.36 -17.49 -8.83
N LYS A 234 14.14 -17.35 -9.38
CA LYS A 234 13.81 -16.18 -10.24
C LYS A 234 12.94 -15.11 -9.56
N VAL A 235 12.20 -15.47 -8.52
CA VAL A 235 11.26 -14.59 -7.80
C VAL A 235 11.87 -14.02 -6.52
N ASN A 236 12.80 -14.76 -5.91
CA ASN A 236 13.36 -14.41 -4.61
C ASN A 236 14.28 -13.19 -4.66
N VAL A 237 14.87 -12.83 -5.80
CA VAL A 237 15.82 -11.71 -5.88
C VAL A 237 15.17 -10.36 -5.53
N CYS A 238 13.93 -10.10 -5.95
CA CYS A 238 13.25 -8.84 -5.61
C CYS A 238 12.87 -8.77 -4.14
N VAL A 239 12.33 -9.88 -3.60
CA VAL A 239 11.93 -9.98 -2.19
C VAL A 239 13.15 -9.96 -1.27
N GLU A 240 14.24 -10.64 -1.62
CA GLU A 240 15.50 -10.63 -0.87
C GLU A 240 16.19 -9.27 -0.94
N ARG A 241 16.17 -8.56 -2.08
CA ARG A 241 16.71 -7.18 -2.18
C ARG A 241 15.93 -6.17 -1.36
N TRP A 242 14.59 -6.29 -1.34
CA TRP A 242 13.74 -5.47 -0.46
C TRP A 242 14.03 -5.79 1.02
N LYS A 243 14.19 -7.07 1.35
CA LYS A 243 14.63 -7.51 2.69
C LYS A 243 16.01 -6.92 3.05
N SER A 244 17.04 -7.06 2.23
CA SER A 244 18.39 -6.55 2.55
C SER A 244 18.48 -5.03 2.81
N ALA A 245 17.42 -4.27 2.53
CA ALA A 245 17.33 -2.84 2.83
C ALA A 245 16.87 -2.49 4.26
N GLY A 246 16.51 -3.46 5.11
CA GLY A 246 16.10 -3.19 6.50
C GLY A 246 16.87 -3.95 7.59
N PRO A 247 16.68 -3.57 8.87
CA PRO A 247 17.46 -4.10 9.99
C PRO A 247 17.10 -5.55 10.34
N GLU A 248 18.12 -6.44 10.43
CA GLU A 248 18.01 -7.91 10.57
C GLU A 248 17.51 -8.43 11.94
N ALA A 249 17.22 -7.57 12.90
CA ALA A 249 16.78 -8.03 14.22
C ALA A 249 15.27 -8.34 14.22
N ARG A 250 14.85 -9.40 14.94
CA ARG A 250 13.55 -9.54 15.66
C ARG A 250 12.53 -10.60 15.20
N LYS A 251 12.88 -11.90 15.33
CA LYS A 251 11.87 -12.97 15.54
C LYS A 251 11.31 -13.04 16.97
N LYS A 252 12.04 -12.52 17.97
CA LYS A 252 11.60 -12.53 19.40
C LYS A 252 10.62 -11.41 19.77
N MET A 253 10.45 -10.39 18.93
CA MET A 253 9.64 -9.21 19.23
C MET A 253 8.13 -9.46 19.13
N PHE A 254 7.67 -10.37 18.26
CA PHE A 254 6.23 -10.62 18.05
C PHE A 254 5.56 -11.34 19.21
N ALA A 255 6.30 -12.09 20.03
CA ALA A 255 5.74 -12.81 21.18
C ALA A 255 5.17 -11.88 22.27
N LEU A 256 5.64 -10.63 22.33
CA LEU A 256 5.17 -9.62 23.29
C LEU A 256 3.80 -9.05 22.93
N PHE A 257 3.42 -9.10 21.66
CA PHE A 257 2.27 -8.37 21.14
C PHE A 257 1.15 -9.34 20.76
N ALA A 258 -0.05 -9.10 21.29
CA ALA A 258 -1.26 -9.78 20.82
C ALA A 258 -1.55 -9.36 19.37
N ILE A 259 -1.36 -8.07 19.07
CA ILE A 259 -1.48 -7.49 17.73
C ILE A 259 -0.16 -6.79 17.40
N ALA A 260 0.50 -7.20 16.33
CA ALA A 260 1.78 -6.67 15.92
C ALA A 260 1.68 -5.41 15.05
N GLY A 261 0.48 -5.10 14.55
CA GLY A 261 0.22 -4.00 13.63
C GLY A 261 -1.12 -4.16 12.91
N ILE A 262 -1.33 -3.37 11.86
CA ILE A 262 -2.48 -3.46 10.96
C ILE A 262 -2.03 -3.65 9.52
N PHE A 263 -2.85 -4.26 8.69
CA PHE A 263 -2.71 -4.28 7.24
C PHE A 263 -3.89 -3.54 6.62
N VAL A 264 -3.67 -2.69 5.62
CA VAL A 264 -4.71 -1.78 5.10
C VAL A 264 -4.80 -1.76 3.58
N VAL A 265 -5.96 -1.37 3.05
CA VAL A 265 -6.16 -0.92 1.66
C VAL A 265 -6.64 0.53 1.69
N ILE A 266 -5.99 1.40 0.92
CA ILE A 266 -6.24 2.85 0.89
C ILE A 266 -6.46 3.29 -0.56
N CYS A 267 -7.47 4.11 -0.83
CA CYS A 267 -7.68 4.67 -2.17
C CYS A 267 -6.65 5.76 -2.49
N ARG A 268 -6.52 6.12 -3.78
CA ARG A 268 -5.59 7.18 -4.21
C ARG A 268 -5.79 8.54 -3.50
N HIS A 269 -7.02 8.88 -3.12
CA HIS A 269 -7.34 10.10 -2.37
C HIS A 269 -7.00 10.02 -0.87
N GLY A 270 -6.62 8.84 -0.38
CA GLY A 270 -6.13 8.63 0.98
C GLY A 270 -7.19 8.21 2.00
N HIS A 271 -8.35 7.73 1.56
CA HIS A 271 -9.36 7.13 2.43
C HIS A 271 -9.03 5.66 2.70
N VAL A 272 -9.09 5.25 3.96
CA VAL A 272 -8.89 3.86 4.37
C VAL A 272 -10.15 3.06 4.06
N LEU A 273 -10.05 2.08 3.15
CA LEU A 273 -11.16 1.27 2.69
C LEU A 273 -11.30 -0.02 3.50
N LEU A 274 -10.17 -0.69 3.77
CA LEU A 274 -10.11 -1.99 4.45
C LEU A 274 -8.97 -2.01 5.46
N VAL A 275 -9.19 -2.67 6.60
CA VAL A 275 -8.20 -2.88 7.66
C VAL A 275 -8.34 -4.29 8.22
N CYS A 276 -7.22 -4.93 8.55
CA CYS A 276 -7.22 -6.09 9.45
C CYS A 276 -6.04 -6.02 10.44
N ASP A 277 -6.19 -6.71 11.58
CA ASP A 277 -5.12 -6.84 12.55
C ASP A 277 -4.10 -7.91 12.14
N MET A 278 -2.82 -7.58 12.30
CA MET A 278 -1.74 -8.56 12.20
C MET A 278 -1.53 -9.26 13.54
N ILE A 279 -2.19 -10.40 13.73
CA ILE A 279 -2.26 -11.11 15.01
C ILE A 279 -1.02 -11.97 15.24
N ARG A 280 -0.28 -11.67 16.31
CA ARG A 280 0.92 -12.42 16.78
C ARG A 280 1.97 -12.71 15.68
N SER A 281 2.00 -11.91 14.62
CA SER A 281 2.88 -12.11 13.47
C SER A 281 3.22 -10.77 12.81
N GLY A 282 4.34 -10.66 12.10
CA GLY A 282 4.49 -9.63 11.07
C GLY A 282 3.57 -9.89 9.88
N GLU A 283 3.89 -9.32 8.72
CA GLU A 283 3.13 -9.50 7.49
C GLU A 283 3.25 -10.94 6.96
N LEU A 284 2.24 -11.76 7.25
CA LEU A 284 2.02 -13.06 6.61
C LEU A 284 1.19 -12.87 5.35
N MET A 285 1.34 -13.76 4.37
CA MET A 285 0.63 -13.63 3.08
C MET A 285 -0.89 -13.72 3.20
N LYS A 286 -1.43 -14.30 4.28
CA LYS A 286 -2.87 -14.32 4.54
C LYS A 286 -3.51 -12.92 4.59
N TYR A 287 -2.80 -11.91 5.09
CA TYR A 287 -3.34 -10.55 5.21
C TYR A 287 -3.58 -9.88 3.85
N PRO A 288 -2.58 -9.74 2.96
CA PRO A 288 -2.80 -9.14 1.64
C PRO A 288 -3.76 -9.98 0.78
N ILE A 289 -3.78 -11.31 0.92
CA ILE A 289 -4.76 -12.16 0.20
C ILE A 289 -6.18 -11.87 0.68
N ALA A 290 -6.42 -11.87 2.00
CA ALA A 290 -7.74 -11.61 2.57
C ALA A 290 -8.26 -10.22 2.18
N LEU A 291 -7.41 -9.20 2.24
CA LEU A 291 -7.80 -7.83 1.86
C LEU A 291 -8.03 -7.73 0.35
N THR A 292 -7.27 -8.45 -0.48
CA THR A 292 -7.54 -8.52 -1.93
C THR A 292 -8.90 -9.15 -2.21
N ASN A 293 -9.25 -10.25 -1.53
CA ASN A 293 -10.57 -10.86 -1.68
C ASN A 293 -11.69 -9.90 -1.24
N ALA A 294 -11.54 -9.25 -0.09
CA ALA A 294 -12.51 -8.27 0.41
C ALA A 294 -12.66 -7.06 -0.52
N LEU A 295 -11.55 -6.57 -1.08
CA LEU A 295 -11.51 -5.49 -2.07
C LEU A 295 -12.32 -5.84 -3.31
N LEU A 296 -12.09 -7.03 -3.88
CA LEU A 296 -12.82 -7.50 -5.06
C LEU A 296 -14.31 -7.76 -4.77
N ASN A 297 -14.65 -8.24 -3.57
CA ASN A 297 -16.04 -8.42 -3.15
C ASN A 297 -16.79 -7.09 -3.06
N ARG A 298 -16.18 -6.06 -2.47
CA ARG A 298 -16.86 -4.81 -2.13
C ARG A 298 -16.85 -3.79 -3.26
N TYR A 299 -15.76 -3.71 -4.02
CA TYR A 299 -15.52 -2.64 -4.99
C TYR A 299 -15.53 -3.12 -6.45
N GLY A 300 -15.60 -4.43 -6.66
CA GLY A 300 -15.83 -5.05 -7.96
C GLY A 300 -14.57 -5.21 -8.81
N LYS A 301 -14.77 -5.15 -10.13
CA LYS A 301 -13.76 -5.42 -11.16
C LYS A 301 -12.95 -4.18 -11.56
N ASP A 302 -11.91 -4.40 -12.37
CA ASP A 302 -11.09 -3.36 -12.99
C ASP A 302 -10.35 -2.48 -11.95
N ILE A 303 -9.75 -3.12 -10.94
CA ILE A 303 -8.99 -2.42 -9.88
C ILE A 303 -7.50 -2.45 -10.19
N GLY A 304 -6.86 -1.29 -10.11
CA GLY A 304 -5.39 -1.16 -10.08
C GLY A 304 -4.90 -1.15 -8.64
N LEU A 305 -4.16 -2.19 -8.24
CA LEU A 305 -3.72 -2.40 -6.86
C LEU A 305 -2.20 -2.21 -6.74
N GLY A 306 -1.79 -1.22 -5.95
CA GLY A 306 -0.41 -0.96 -5.58
C GLY A 306 0.03 -1.83 -4.39
N TYR A 307 1.17 -2.51 -4.52
CA TYR A 307 1.85 -3.16 -3.39
C TYR A 307 3.36 -3.24 -3.62
N ASP A 308 4.15 -3.02 -2.57
CA ASP A 308 5.62 -3.03 -2.59
C ASP A 308 6.24 -4.24 -3.28
N ILE A 309 5.66 -5.41 -3.00
CA ILE A 309 6.11 -6.70 -3.54
C ILE A 309 5.15 -7.25 -4.58
N MET A 310 4.40 -6.39 -5.28
CA MET A 310 3.35 -6.81 -6.20
C MET A 310 3.81 -7.83 -7.25
N CYS A 311 5.04 -7.70 -7.76
CA CYS A 311 5.61 -8.64 -8.73
C CYS A 311 5.73 -10.08 -8.20
N ALA A 312 5.89 -10.26 -6.88
CA ALA A 312 5.89 -11.55 -6.21
C ALA A 312 4.48 -11.91 -5.71
N PHE A 313 3.71 -10.92 -5.26
CA PHE A 313 2.37 -11.12 -4.76
C PHE A 313 1.41 -11.62 -5.84
N MET A 314 1.49 -11.12 -7.08
CA MET A 314 0.68 -11.65 -8.19
C MET A 314 0.91 -13.14 -8.42
N LYS A 315 2.14 -13.64 -8.24
CA LYS A 315 2.42 -15.08 -8.30
C LYS A 315 1.82 -15.84 -7.12
N THR A 316 1.71 -15.18 -5.97
CA THR A 316 1.04 -15.75 -4.80
C THR A 316 -0.46 -15.87 -5.08
N LEU A 317 -1.09 -14.82 -5.63
CA LEU A 317 -2.48 -14.84 -6.08
C LEU A 317 -2.72 -15.89 -7.17
N ASP A 318 -1.82 -16.03 -8.13
CA ASP A 318 -1.91 -17.05 -9.20
C ASP A 318 -1.84 -18.49 -8.68
N ASN A 319 -1.30 -18.69 -7.48
CA ASN A 319 -1.18 -19.99 -6.82
C ASN A 319 -2.16 -20.16 -5.65
N SER A 320 -3.01 -19.15 -5.39
CA SER A 320 -3.99 -19.18 -4.32
C SER A 320 -5.38 -19.55 -4.81
N THR A 321 -6.33 -19.68 -3.88
CA THR A 321 -7.74 -19.88 -4.24
C THR A 321 -8.34 -18.69 -5.00
N LEU A 322 -7.67 -17.52 -4.99
CA LEU A 322 -8.13 -16.31 -5.68
C LEU A 322 -7.75 -16.26 -7.16
N LYS A 323 -6.97 -17.20 -7.71
CA LYS A 323 -6.50 -17.16 -9.11
C LYS A 323 -7.63 -16.89 -10.12
N GLY A 324 -8.70 -17.69 -10.07
CA GLY A 324 -9.83 -17.54 -11.00
C GLY A 324 -10.50 -16.18 -10.85
N ARG A 325 -10.74 -15.78 -9.61
CA ARG A 325 -11.36 -14.50 -9.26
C ARG A 325 -10.54 -13.28 -9.69
N VAL A 326 -9.22 -13.32 -9.52
CA VAL A 326 -8.30 -12.25 -9.94
C VAL A 326 -8.39 -12.03 -11.45
N GLY A 327 -8.48 -13.11 -12.23
CA GLY A 327 -8.71 -13.05 -13.68
C GLY A 327 -10.09 -12.53 -14.05
N GLU A 328 -11.16 -13.08 -13.45
CA GLU A 328 -12.55 -12.67 -13.70
C GLU A 328 -12.80 -11.19 -13.37
N MET A 329 -12.19 -10.70 -12.28
CA MET A 329 -12.33 -9.32 -11.84
C MET A 329 -11.33 -8.36 -12.51
N ASN A 330 -10.47 -8.85 -13.41
CA ASN A 330 -9.45 -8.05 -14.11
C ASN A 330 -8.61 -7.19 -13.14
N LEU A 331 -8.19 -7.76 -12.01
CA LEU A 331 -7.31 -7.08 -11.06
C LEU A 331 -5.92 -6.92 -11.70
N GLN A 332 -5.39 -5.70 -11.70
CA GLN A 332 -4.02 -5.45 -12.15
C GLN A 332 -3.13 -4.97 -11.02
N GLY A 333 -2.05 -5.72 -10.79
CA GLY A 333 -1.00 -5.33 -9.87
C GLY A 333 -0.10 -4.22 -10.43
N ILE A 334 0.30 -3.30 -9.56
CA ILE A 334 1.25 -2.22 -9.81
C ILE A 334 2.25 -2.19 -8.64
N VAL A 335 3.53 -1.93 -8.90
CA VAL A 335 4.51 -1.67 -7.84
C VAL A 335 4.59 -0.15 -7.67
N PRO A 336 4.37 0.43 -6.47
CA PRO A 336 4.44 1.87 -6.24
C PRO A 336 5.75 2.49 -6.74
N ALA A 337 5.71 3.74 -7.21
CA ALA A 337 6.81 4.35 -7.98
C ALA A 337 8.14 4.41 -7.20
N PHE A 338 8.08 4.78 -5.92
CA PHE A 338 9.24 4.89 -5.04
C PHE A 338 9.89 3.52 -4.82
N HIS A 339 9.07 2.49 -4.65
CA HIS A 339 9.52 1.12 -4.40
C HIS A 339 9.94 0.43 -5.69
N GLY A 340 9.30 0.73 -6.82
CA GLY A 340 9.55 0.15 -8.12
C GLY A 340 11.00 0.29 -8.57
N HIS A 341 11.68 1.36 -8.16
CA HIS A 341 13.10 1.56 -8.45
C HIS A 341 14.04 0.57 -7.74
N ALA A 342 13.63 0.01 -6.60
CA ALA A 342 14.40 -1.04 -5.91
C ALA A 342 14.27 -2.42 -6.58
N HIS A 343 13.29 -2.60 -7.47
CA HIS A 343 13.10 -3.84 -8.23
C HIS A 343 14.04 -3.92 -9.44
N ASN A 344 14.27 -5.14 -9.93
CA ASN A 344 15.06 -5.34 -11.15
C ASN A 344 14.40 -4.67 -12.38
N ARG A 345 15.20 -4.38 -13.42
CA ARG A 345 14.70 -3.64 -14.61
C ARG A 345 13.53 -4.35 -15.29
N LEU A 346 13.52 -5.69 -15.37
CA LEU A 346 12.39 -6.43 -15.92
C LEU A 346 11.10 -6.16 -15.14
N CYS A 347 11.17 -6.12 -13.81
CA CYS A 347 10.03 -5.77 -12.97
C CYS A 347 9.61 -4.30 -13.19
N GLN A 348 10.56 -3.37 -13.32
CA GLN A 348 10.24 -1.97 -13.61
C GLN A 348 9.43 -1.83 -14.89
N VAL A 349 9.88 -2.40 -16.01
CA VAL A 349 9.17 -2.29 -17.31
C VAL A 349 7.82 -3.02 -17.37
N HIS A 350 7.54 -3.90 -16.39
CA HIS A 350 6.27 -4.64 -16.30
C HIS A 350 5.31 -4.12 -15.22
N TRP A 351 5.80 -3.48 -14.16
CA TRP A 351 4.98 -3.19 -12.97
C TRP A 351 5.03 -1.73 -12.52
N HIS A 352 5.97 -0.93 -13.03
CA HIS A 352 6.10 0.48 -12.64
C HIS A 352 4.94 1.32 -13.22
N PRO A 353 4.38 2.30 -12.49
CA PRO A 353 3.24 3.12 -12.91
C PRO A 353 3.47 3.79 -14.27
N LEU A 354 4.68 4.31 -14.50
CA LEU A 354 5.07 4.90 -15.79
C LEU A 354 4.72 4.01 -17.00
N TYR A 355 4.97 2.71 -16.91
CA TYR A 355 4.75 1.76 -18.01
C TYR A 355 3.42 1.01 -17.90
N LYS A 356 2.57 1.37 -16.93
CA LYS A 356 1.24 0.81 -16.71
C LYS A 356 0.18 1.79 -17.18
N GLU A 357 -0.47 1.43 -18.28
CA GLU A 357 -1.60 2.16 -18.81
C GLU A 357 -2.78 2.20 -17.83
N GLY A 358 -3.44 3.35 -17.74
CA GLY A 358 -4.63 3.59 -16.91
C GLY A 358 -4.34 4.10 -15.50
N VAL A 359 -3.07 4.10 -15.09
CA VAL A 359 -2.64 4.54 -13.74
C VAL A 359 -2.61 6.06 -13.62
N GLY A 360 -2.47 6.78 -14.74
CA GLY A 360 -2.28 8.22 -14.70
C GLY A 360 -0.93 8.59 -14.08
N LEU A 361 -0.89 9.71 -13.35
CA LEU A 361 0.29 10.21 -12.64
C LEU A 361 0.40 9.70 -11.20
N GLU A 362 -0.45 8.74 -10.82
CA GLU A 362 -0.47 8.19 -9.48
C GLU A 362 0.84 7.45 -9.13
N ASP A 363 1.43 7.80 -7.99
CA ASP A 363 2.63 7.14 -7.48
C ASP A 363 2.33 5.88 -6.65
N LEU A 364 1.09 5.75 -6.16
CA LEU A 364 0.58 4.68 -5.30
C LEU A 364 1.29 4.60 -3.94
N GLU A 365 1.92 5.69 -3.48
CA GLU A 365 2.64 5.82 -2.21
C GLU A 365 1.74 6.26 -1.04
N VAL A 366 0.43 6.11 -1.19
CA VAL A 366 -0.55 6.65 -0.24
C VAL A 366 -0.52 5.95 1.13
N CYS A 367 -0.06 4.70 1.20
CA CYS A 367 0.07 3.96 2.45
C CYS A 367 1.07 4.65 3.40
N GLU A 368 2.29 4.92 2.93
CA GLU A 368 3.34 5.58 3.72
C GLU A 368 2.92 6.96 4.23
N ARG A 369 2.25 7.75 3.38
CA ARG A 369 1.69 9.07 3.76
C ARG A 369 0.63 8.95 4.86
N THR A 370 -0.16 7.89 4.84
CA THR A 370 -1.22 7.62 5.83
C THR A 370 -0.62 7.09 7.13
N PHE A 371 0.34 6.17 7.03
CA PHE A 371 1.03 5.60 8.19
C PHE A 371 1.75 6.65 9.01
N HIS A 372 2.43 7.61 8.37
CA HIS A 372 3.08 8.72 9.08
C HIS A 372 2.15 9.41 10.09
N LYS A 373 0.87 9.66 9.73
CA LYS A 373 -0.11 10.28 10.63
C LYS A 373 -0.57 9.32 11.72
N SER A 374 -0.89 8.08 11.36
CA SER A 374 -1.40 7.10 12.32
C SER A 374 -0.37 6.57 13.31
N ASN A 375 0.92 6.62 12.97
CA ASN A 375 2.00 6.22 13.85
C ASN A 375 2.01 7.04 15.14
N GLU A 376 1.43 8.23 15.13
CA GLU A 376 1.30 9.08 16.31
C GLU A 376 0.37 8.50 17.39
N LEU A 377 -0.54 7.58 17.03
CA LEU A 377 -1.39 6.84 17.97
C LEU A 377 -0.63 5.76 18.74
N ALA A 378 0.58 5.40 18.33
CA ALA A 378 1.30 4.25 18.88
C ALA A 378 1.56 4.36 20.39
N SER A 379 1.71 5.58 20.92
CA SER A 379 1.94 5.81 22.35
C SER A 379 0.68 5.58 23.20
N GLY A 380 -0.51 5.88 22.67
CA GLY A 380 -1.81 5.66 23.33
C GLY A 380 -2.30 4.22 23.21
N THR A 381 -2.18 3.65 22.01
CA THR A 381 -2.77 2.33 21.69
C THR A 381 -1.99 1.13 22.24
N ARG A 382 -0.66 1.25 22.43
CA ARG A 382 0.21 0.09 22.74
C ARG A 382 -0.13 -0.64 24.03
N LEU A 383 -0.53 0.11 25.06
CA LEU A 383 -0.90 -0.44 26.37
C LEU A 383 -2.41 -0.44 26.62
N ALA A 384 -3.21 0.04 25.66
CA ALA A 384 -4.66 0.09 25.74
C ALA A 384 -5.31 -1.30 25.86
N THR A 385 -6.62 -1.33 26.10
CA THR A 385 -7.43 -2.54 25.89
C THR A 385 -7.65 -2.77 24.39
N PRO A 386 -8.06 -3.98 23.95
CA PRO A 386 -8.44 -4.20 22.55
C PRO A 386 -9.51 -3.21 22.05
N PHE A 387 -10.53 -2.95 22.87
CA PHE A 387 -11.60 -2.01 22.54
C PHE A 387 -11.08 -0.57 22.38
N HIS A 388 -10.32 -0.06 23.36
CA HIS A 388 -9.81 1.31 23.33
C HIS A 388 -8.82 1.52 22.18
N ARG A 389 -7.99 0.53 21.85
CA ARG A 389 -7.15 0.58 20.64
C ARG A 389 -8.00 0.75 19.38
N MET A 390 -9.04 -0.06 19.25
CA MET A 390 -9.95 0.02 18.10
C MET A 390 -10.66 1.37 18.03
N GLN A 391 -11.12 1.88 19.17
CA GLN A 391 -11.80 3.17 19.29
C GLN A 391 -10.92 4.34 18.87
N GLU A 392 -9.68 4.38 19.32
CA GLU A 392 -8.72 5.42 18.94
C GLU A 392 -8.38 5.37 17.44
N ILE A 393 -8.20 4.17 16.88
CA ILE A 393 -7.93 3.99 15.44
C ILE A 393 -9.14 4.44 14.60
N GLU A 394 -10.36 4.04 14.96
CA GLU A 394 -11.57 4.43 14.22
C GLU A 394 -11.88 5.93 14.32
N GLU A 395 -11.73 6.55 15.50
CA GLU A 395 -11.88 8.00 15.63
C GLU A 395 -10.86 8.75 14.76
N HIS A 396 -9.63 8.25 14.68
CA HIS A 396 -8.60 8.83 13.81
C HIS A 396 -8.95 8.69 12.32
N TRP A 397 -9.39 7.52 11.87
CA TRP A 397 -9.78 7.32 10.48
C TRP A 397 -11.01 8.12 10.07
N ASN A 398 -12.03 8.20 10.91
CA ASN A 398 -13.20 9.02 10.65
C ASN A 398 -12.82 10.51 10.56
N PHE A 399 -11.88 10.99 11.38
CA PHE A 399 -11.38 12.35 11.28
C PHE A 399 -10.57 12.59 10.00
N ILE A 400 -9.68 11.65 9.65
CA ILE A 400 -8.90 11.73 8.41
C ILE A 400 -9.82 11.75 7.18
N ASP A 401 -10.92 10.99 7.17
CA ASP A 401 -11.87 11.01 6.04
C ASP A 401 -12.49 12.40 5.83
N ILE A 402 -12.78 13.15 6.90
CA ILE A 402 -13.27 14.53 6.81
C ILE A 402 -12.19 15.42 6.17
N ASP A 403 -10.95 15.33 6.63
CA ASP A 403 -9.81 16.06 6.06
C ASP A 403 -9.58 15.72 4.59
N LYS A 404 -9.70 14.43 4.22
CA LYS A 404 -9.51 13.97 2.84
C LYS A 404 -10.64 14.42 1.92
N HIS A 405 -11.88 14.40 2.38
CA HIS A 405 -13.01 14.96 1.64
C HIS A 405 -12.81 16.45 1.40
N ALA A 406 -12.47 17.22 2.44
CA ALA A 406 -12.19 18.65 2.31
C ALA A 406 -11.01 18.96 1.36
N ALA A 407 -9.99 18.09 1.32
CA ALA A 407 -8.83 18.25 0.44
C ALA A 407 -9.05 17.74 -1.00
N SER A 408 -10.19 17.12 -1.31
CA SER A 408 -10.44 16.44 -2.59
C SER A 408 -10.28 17.36 -3.81
N ALA A 409 -10.91 18.54 -3.81
CA ALA A 409 -10.76 19.48 -4.93
C ALA A 409 -9.34 20.05 -5.03
N ASN A 410 -8.63 20.20 -3.91
CA ASN A 410 -7.23 20.63 -3.95
C ASN A 410 -6.32 19.53 -4.53
N PHE A 411 -6.58 18.26 -4.20
CA PHE A 411 -5.92 17.13 -4.85
C PHE A 411 -6.15 17.16 -6.35
N ILE A 412 -7.40 17.33 -6.80
CA ILE A 412 -7.76 17.42 -8.22
C ILE A 412 -7.02 18.58 -8.88
N TYR A 413 -7.12 19.80 -8.35
CA TYR A 413 -6.45 21.00 -8.88
C TYR A 413 -4.94 20.79 -9.06
N GLN A 414 -4.26 20.28 -8.03
CA GLN A 414 -2.81 20.09 -8.08
C GLN A 414 -2.39 19.03 -9.10
N ASN A 415 -3.12 17.92 -9.19
CA ASN A 415 -2.82 16.87 -10.16
C ASN A 415 -3.15 17.32 -11.59
N TYR A 416 -4.24 18.06 -11.79
CA TYR A 416 -4.62 18.60 -13.10
C TYR A 416 -3.55 19.56 -13.61
N ARG A 417 -3.11 20.51 -12.75
CA ARG A 417 -2.03 21.43 -13.07
C ARG A 417 -0.72 20.70 -13.39
N GLN A 418 -0.32 19.74 -12.57
CA GLN A 418 0.90 18.94 -12.81
C GLN A 418 0.83 18.17 -14.14
N ALA A 419 -0.35 17.62 -14.48
CA ALA A 419 -0.52 16.92 -15.75
C ALA A 419 -0.40 17.87 -16.95
N LEU A 420 -1.02 19.06 -16.89
CA LEU A 420 -0.90 20.08 -17.93
C LEU A 420 0.54 20.57 -18.10
N GLU A 421 1.21 20.94 -17.00
CA GLU A 421 2.61 21.37 -17.01
C GLU A 421 3.52 20.28 -17.58
N LYS A 422 3.26 19.02 -17.24
CA LYS A 422 4.01 17.88 -17.77
C LYS A 422 3.79 17.71 -19.28
N ILE A 423 2.55 17.77 -19.77
CA ILE A 423 2.25 17.65 -21.20
C ILE A 423 2.95 18.76 -21.99
N GLN A 424 2.91 19.99 -21.48
CA GLN A 424 3.55 21.13 -22.13
C GLN A 424 5.08 21.00 -22.13
N ASN A 425 5.69 20.92 -20.94
CA ASN A 425 7.14 20.97 -20.79
C ASN A 425 7.81 19.73 -21.39
N ASP A 426 7.32 18.53 -21.06
CA ASP A 426 7.91 17.30 -21.58
C ASP A 426 7.58 17.12 -23.06
N GLY A 427 6.44 17.63 -23.54
CA GLY A 427 6.05 17.59 -24.95
C GLY A 427 7.00 18.38 -25.84
N GLU A 428 7.40 19.58 -25.43
CA GLU A 428 8.40 20.39 -26.14
C GLU A 428 9.76 19.67 -26.20
N VAL A 429 10.20 19.11 -25.08
CA VAL A 429 11.46 18.35 -25.01
C VAL A 429 11.40 17.10 -25.89
N LEU A 430 10.30 16.33 -25.81
CA LEU A 430 10.12 15.13 -26.60
C LEU A 430 10.08 15.43 -28.11
N ALA A 431 9.45 16.53 -28.53
CA ALA A 431 9.42 16.95 -29.92
C ALA A 431 10.85 17.23 -30.44
N SER A 432 11.66 17.97 -29.66
CA SER A 432 13.06 18.22 -29.99
C SER A 432 13.89 16.93 -30.08
N LEU A 433 13.73 16.04 -29.11
CA LEU A 433 14.40 14.73 -29.09
C LEU A 433 14.02 13.87 -30.28
N SER A 434 12.73 13.81 -30.62
CA SER A 434 12.20 12.97 -31.70
C SER A 434 12.75 13.39 -33.06
N VAL A 435 12.83 14.71 -33.31
CA VAL A 435 13.48 15.26 -34.52
C VAL A 435 14.96 14.88 -34.56
N ARG A 436 15.69 15.10 -33.46
CA ARG A 436 17.14 14.83 -33.38
C ARG A 436 17.49 13.35 -33.52
N LEU A 437 16.67 12.45 -32.97
CA LEU A 437 16.90 11.01 -32.95
C LEU A 437 16.26 10.28 -34.15
N ASN A 438 15.48 11.00 -34.97
CA ASN A 438 14.65 10.48 -36.05
C ASN A 438 13.76 9.33 -35.56
N THR A 439 13.02 9.59 -34.48
CA THR A 439 12.11 8.64 -33.82
C THR A 439 10.68 9.13 -33.81
N THR A 440 9.76 8.19 -33.72
CA THR A 440 8.32 8.37 -33.65
C THR A 440 7.77 7.79 -32.36
N ASN A 441 6.50 8.09 -32.05
CA ASN A 441 5.80 7.50 -30.92
C ASN A 441 5.73 5.96 -31.00
N ALA A 442 5.61 5.40 -32.20
CA ALA A 442 5.59 3.95 -32.41
C ALA A 442 6.94 3.29 -32.05
N ASP A 443 8.05 3.99 -32.28
CA ASP A 443 9.37 3.49 -31.91
C ASP A 443 9.50 3.35 -30.39
N TYR A 444 8.97 4.29 -29.60
CA TYR A 444 9.04 4.23 -28.14
C TYR A 444 8.21 3.07 -27.55
N GLU A 445 7.04 2.77 -28.13
CA GLU A 445 6.27 1.58 -27.77
C GLU A 445 7.04 0.29 -28.13
N HIS A 446 7.63 0.25 -29.34
CA HIS A 446 8.44 -0.88 -29.79
C HIS A 446 9.68 -1.10 -28.90
N TYR A 447 10.36 -0.02 -28.49
CA TYR A 447 11.52 -0.06 -27.60
C TYR A 447 11.18 -0.71 -26.25
N LEU A 448 10.03 -0.38 -25.67
CA LEU A 448 9.60 -0.98 -24.40
C LEU A 448 9.34 -2.48 -24.56
N ASP A 449 8.72 -2.89 -25.66
CA ASP A 449 8.42 -4.29 -25.93
C ASP A 449 9.67 -5.11 -26.28
N GLU A 450 10.61 -4.56 -27.06
CA GLU A 450 11.92 -5.17 -27.28
C GLU A 450 12.70 -5.33 -25.97
N GLU A 451 12.72 -4.29 -25.12
CA GLU A 451 13.37 -4.35 -23.80
C GLU A 451 12.76 -5.46 -22.93
N ARG A 452 11.42 -5.57 -22.91
CA ARG A 452 10.71 -6.64 -22.18
C ARG A 452 11.07 -8.03 -22.70
N GLN A 453 11.08 -8.22 -24.01
CA GLN A 453 11.40 -9.50 -24.64
C GLN A 453 12.86 -9.90 -24.40
N TYR A 454 13.79 -8.96 -24.57
CA TYR A 454 15.22 -9.15 -24.29
C TYR A 454 15.44 -9.59 -22.83
N LEU A 455 14.92 -8.82 -21.88
CA LEU A 455 15.07 -9.12 -20.45
C LEU A 455 14.39 -10.44 -20.04
N LYS A 456 13.31 -10.85 -20.71
CA LYS A 456 12.66 -12.14 -20.49
C LYS A 456 13.48 -13.31 -21.06
N ALA A 457 14.09 -13.14 -22.23
CA ALA A 457 14.96 -14.15 -22.84
C ALA A 457 16.18 -14.46 -21.96
N LEU A 458 16.73 -13.44 -21.27
CA LEU A 458 17.81 -13.61 -20.30
C LEU A 458 17.41 -14.45 -19.07
N GLN A 459 16.12 -14.66 -18.80
CA GLN A 459 15.67 -15.54 -17.71
C GLN A 459 15.61 -17.02 -18.09
N VAL A 460 15.64 -17.38 -19.37
CA VAL A 460 15.46 -18.77 -19.83
C VAL A 460 16.84 -19.40 -20.04
N GLU A 461 17.15 -20.40 -19.21
CA GLU A 461 18.34 -21.22 -19.46
C GLU A 461 18.12 -22.09 -20.71
N PRO A 462 19.15 -22.35 -21.55
CA PRO A 462 19.04 -23.27 -22.69
C PRO A 462 18.57 -24.67 -22.24
N GLU A 463 17.77 -25.41 -23.03
CA GLU A 463 17.20 -26.72 -22.63
C GLU A 463 18.26 -27.74 -22.14
N ASN A 464 19.49 -27.65 -22.63
CA ASN A 464 20.58 -28.58 -22.31
C ASN A 464 21.34 -28.20 -21.02
N ALA A 465 20.90 -27.15 -20.34
CA ALA A 465 21.61 -26.48 -19.28
C ALA A 465 21.88 -27.31 -18.01
N ALA A 466 20.80 -27.87 -17.48
CA ALA A 466 20.80 -28.65 -16.25
C ALA A 466 21.37 -30.05 -16.49
N LYS A 467 21.22 -30.57 -17.72
CA LYS A 467 21.77 -31.87 -18.14
C LYS A 467 23.30 -31.87 -18.08
N LEU A 468 23.95 -30.84 -18.64
CA LEU A 468 25.41 -30.73 -18.57
C LEU A 468 25.94 -30.38 -17.15
N ASP A 469 25.23 -29.57 -16.36
CA ASP A 469 25.63 -29.27 -14.96
C ASP A 469 25.59 -30.53 -14.07
N PHE A 470 24.65 -31.45 -14.30
CA PHE A 470 24.59 -32.74 -13.60
C PHE A 470 25.63 -33.75 -14.12
N GLN A 471 25.82 -33.85 -15.44
CA GLN A 471 26.84 -34.73 -16.04
C GLN A 471 28.27 -34.39 -15.60
N MET A 472 28.51 -33.14 -15.17
CA MET A 472 29.81 -32.67 -14.67
C MET A 472 29.88 -32.57 -13.13
N LEU A 473 28.91 -33.11 -12.39
CA LEU A 473 28.85 -33.00 -10.93
C LEU A 473 30.11 -33.58 -10.27
N ASP A 474 30.57 -34.74 -10.73
CA ASP A 474 31.78 -35.40 -10.20
C ASP A 474 33.05 -34.59 -10.50
N HIS A 475 33.17 -34.03 -11.70
CA HIS A 475 34.27 -33.11 -12.04
C HIS A 475 34.25 -31.87 -11.13
N ASN A 476 33.08 -31.29 -10.86
CA ASN A 476 32.94 -30.11 -10.00
C ASN A 476 33.19 -30.41 -8.51
N ILE A 477 32.90 -31.63 -8.04
CA ILE A 477 33.24 -32.10 -6.68
C ILE A 477 34.76 -32.24 -6.53
N ILE A 478 35.41 -32.85 -7.53
CA ILE A 478 36.84 -33.20 -7.49
C ILE A 478 37.73 -31.98 -7.71
N TYR A 479 37.40 -31.12 -8.68
CA TYR A 479 38.29 -30.03 -9.11
C TYR A 479 37.83 -28.63 -8.67
N ASN A 480 36.53 -28.44 -8.35
CA ASN A 480 35.97 -27.13 -8.02
C ASN A 480 35.41 -27.03 -6.57
N ASN A 481 35.72 -28.01 -5.71
CA ASN A 481 35.43 -28.01 -4.26
C ASN A 481 33.99 -27.62 -3.86
N TYR A 482 32.99 -28.24 -4.50
CA TYR A 482 31.58 -27.94 -4.21
C TYR A 482 31.17 -28.30 -2.78
N THR A 483 30.50 -27.38 -2.08
CA THR A 483 29.99 -27.61 -0.72
C THR A 483 28.72 -28.46 -0.71
N ALA A 484 28.43 -29.13 0.42
CA ALA A 484 27.26 -30.03 0.57
C ALA A 484 25.90 -29.37 0.25
N ARG A 485 25.79 -28.04 0.38
CA ARG A 485 24.62 -27.26 -0.03
C ARG A 485 24.53 -27.12 -1.55
N LYS A 486 25.63 -26.78 -2.22
CA LYS A 486 25.71 -26.68 -3.69
C LYS A 486 25.43 -28.03 -4.36
N ILE A 487 25.94 -29.12 -3.80
CA ILE A 487 25.66 -30.49 -4.27
C ILE A 487 24.16 -30.82 -4.17
N ARG A 488 23.49 -30.39 -3.09
CA ARG A 488 22.05 -30.60 -2.87
C ARG A 488 21.19 -29.77 -3.81
N ASP A 489 21.55 -28.51 -4.06
CA ASP A 489 20.82 -27.62 -4.96
C ASP A 489 20.94 -28.07 -6.43
N VAL A 490 22.08 -28.63 -6.82
CA VAL A 490 22.24 -29.26 -8.15
C VAL A 490 21.43 -30.56 -8.23
N ARG A 491 21.49 -31.43 -7.21
CA ARG A 491 20.70 -32.68 -7.17
C ARG A 491 19.19 -32.42 -7.19
N THR A 492 18.70 -31.41 -6.46
CA THR A 492 17.26 -31.08 -6.40
C THR A 492 16.75 -30.55 -7.73
N ARG A 493 17.48 -29.61 -8.37
CA ARG A 493 17.16 -29.13 -9.72
C ARG A 493 17.22 -30.22 -10.78
N TYR A 494 18.15 -31.17 -10.61
CA TYR A 494 18.19 -32.37 -11.44
C TYR A 494 16.98 -33.26 -11.19
N THR A 495 16.55 -33.57 -9.97
CA THR A 495 15.37 -34.43 -9.71
C THR A 495 14.08 -33.90 -10.36
N THR A 496 13.83 -32.59 -10.29
CA THR A 496 12.65 -31.97 -10.94
C THR A 496 12.79 -31.95 -12.47
N SER A 497 14.04 -31.87 -12.98
CA SER A 497 14.36 -32.03 -14.40
C SER A 497 14.47 -33.50 -14.83
N PHE A 498 14.64 -34.44 -13.89
CA PHE A 498 14.86 -35.86 -14.07
C PHE A 498 13.56 -36.53 -14.44
N SER A 499 12.44 -36.13 -13.82
CA SER A 499 11.10 -36.59 -14.25
C SER A 499 10.75 -36.13 -15.67
N ARG A 500 11.31 -35.01 -16.16
CA ARG A 500 11.21 -34.58 -17.58
C ARG A 500 12.26 -35.28 -18.45
N TRP A 501 13.44 -35.54 -17.90
CA TRP A 501 14.52 -36.28 -18.54
C TRP A 501 14.17 -37.75 -18.69
N GLU A 502 13.38 -38.38 -17.83
CA GLU A 502 12.97 -39.79 -17.95
C GLU A 502 12.07 -39.98 -19.18
N ALA A 503 11.18 -39.01 -19.43
CA ALA A 503 10.42 -38.90 -20.68
C ALA A 503 11.35 -38.66 -21.90
N CYS A 504 12.35 -37.79 -21.79
CA CYS A 504 13.33 -37.56 -22.87
C CYS A 504 14.40 -38.65 -23.01
N ASN A 505 14.70 -39.43 -21.98
CA ASN A 505 15.70 -40.51 -21.96
C ASN A 505 15.10 -41.75 -22.60
N THR A 506 13.79 -41.94 -22.45
CA THR A 506 13.03 -42.89 -23.26
C THR A 506 13.14 -42.52 -24.75
N LEU A 507 12.92 -41.24 -25.11
CA LEU A 507 13.12 -40.75 -26.48
C LEU A 507 14.58 -40.81 -26.96
N VAL A 508 15.57 -40.62 -26.08
CA VAL A 508 17.00 -40.71 -26.43
C VAL A 508 17.43 -42.16 -26.58
N CYS A 509 16.94 -43.10 -25.77
CA CYS A 509 17.20 -44.53 -25.99
C CYS A 509 16.56 -45.01 -27.31
N GLU A 510 15.35 -44.54 -27.64
CA GLU A 510 14.71 -44.77 -28.94
C GLU A 510 15.50 -44.14 -30.10
N PHE A 511 16.11 -42.97 -29.88
CA PHE A 511 16.94 -42.26 -30.87
C PHE A 511 18.34 -42.89 -31.03
N GLU A 512 18.95 -43.37 -29.94
CA GLU A 512 20.22 -44.11 -29.89
C GLU A 512 20.08 -45.46 -30.62
N GLU A 513 18.94 -46.15 -30.47
CA GLU A 513 18.59 -47.34 -31.26
C GLU A 513 18.33 -47.00 -32.74
N ALA A 514 17.58 -45.93 -33.03
CA ALA A 514 17.26 -45.53 -34.41
C ALA A 514 18.47 -45.01 -35.22
N HIS A 515 19.52 -44.53 -34.55
CA HIS A 515 20.72 -43.95 -35.18
C HIS A 515 22.02 -44.73 -34.89
N GLY A 516 21.96 -45.88 -34.22
CA GLY A 516 23.09 -46.80 -34.05
C GLY A 516 24.21 -46.27 -33.15
N ILE A 517 23.89 -45.63 -32.03
CA ILE A 517 24.88 -45.13 -31.07
C ILE A 517 25.12 -46.20 -29.99
N GLU A 518 26.25 -46.90 -30.06
CA GLU A 518 26.52 -48.12 -29.26
C GLU A 518 27.00 -47.88 -27.82
N GLU A 519 27.65 -46.74 -27.51
CA GLU A 519 28.25 -46.50 -26.18
C GLU A 519 27.97 -45.10 -25.61
N ARG A 520 27.61 -45.06 -24.32
CA ARG A 520 27.34 -43.85 -23.56
C ARG A 520 28.64 -43.09 -23.25
N TRP A 521 28.67 -41.79 -23.51
CA TRP A 521 29.89 -40.99 -23.45
C TRP A 521 30.52 -40.95 -22.06
N THR A 522 31.85 -41.14 -21.99
CA THR A 522 32.65 -41.13 -20.75
C THR A 522 33.67 -39.98 -20.76
N PRO A 523 34.22 -39.56 -19.59
CA PRO A 523 35.13 -38.42 -19.48
C PRO A 523 36.39 -38.44 -20.35
N THR A 524 36.77 -39.59 -20.88
CA THR A 524 37.93 -39.80 -21.74
C THR A 524 37.61 -39.65 -23.23
N MET A 525 36.33 -39.73 -23.61
CA MET A 525 35.87 -39.65 -25.00
C MET A 525 35.90 -38.22 -25.54
N GLN A 526 36.22 -38.07 -26.83
CA GLN A 526 36.33 -36.75 -27.46
C GLN A 526 35.03 -35.95 -27.38
N VAL A 527 33.88 -36.60 -27.52
CA VAL A 527 32.58 -35.94 -27.45
C VAL A 527 32.26 -35.39 -26.05
N TYR A 528 32.82 -36.00 -25.00
CA TYR A 528 32.77 -35.45 -23.64
C TYR A 528 33.68 -34.23 -23.49
N LYS A 529 34.87 -34.24 -24.09
CA LYS A 529 35.79 -33.10 -24.11
C LYS A 529 35.20 -31.91 -24.88
N ASP A 530 34.52 -32.17 -25.99
CA ASP A 530 33.82 -31.15 -26.77
C ASP A 530 32.64 -30.55 -25.98
N ALA A 531 31.91 -31.38 -25.22
CA ALA A 531 30.89 -30.92 -24.27
C ALA A 531 31.48 -30.10 -23.10
N GLN A 532 32.69 -30.43 -22.63
CA GLN A 532 33.41 -29.67 -21.61
C GLN A 532 33.83 -28.28 -22.12
N VAL A 533 34.24 -28.15 -23.39
CA VAL A 533 34.50 -26.86 -24.05
C VAL A 533 33.23 -26.00 -24.10
N LEU A 534 32.11 -26.58 -24.55
CA LEU A 534 30.81 -25.91 -24.56
C LEU A 534 30.35 -25.46 -23.17
N MET A 535 30.70 -26.20 -22.11
CA MET A 535 30.39 -25.85 -20.72
C MET A 535 31.21 -24.69 -20.19
N THR A 536 32.49 -24.64 -20.54
CA THR A 536 33.36 -23.51 -20.19
C THR A 536 32.90 -22.24 -20.89
N GLU A 537 32.56 -22.31 -22.18
CA GLU A 537 31.91 -21.22 -22.93
C GLU A 537 30.60 -20.78 -22.29
N ARG A 538 29.82 -21.73 -21.79
CA ARG A 538 28.54 -21.44 -21.15
C ARG A 538 28.68 -20.81 -19.77
N LYS A 539 29.64 -21.26 -18.95
CA LYS A 539 29.97 -20.64 -17.65
C LYS A 539 30.44 -19.20 -17.86
N TYR A 540 31.25 -18.98 -18.89
CA TYR A 540 31.66 -17.64 -19.33
C TYR A 540 30.46 -16.78 -19.74
N ARG A 541 29.59 -17.26 -20.64
CA ARG A 541 28.40 -16.52 -21.07
C ARG A 541 27.46 -16.21 -19.89
N ARG A 542 27.22 -17.16 -18.97
CA ARG A 542 26.41 -16.91 -17.74
C ARG A 542 27.03 -15.84 -16.84
N ALA A 543 28.36 -15.89 -16.65
CA ALA A 543 29.06 -14.92 -15.82
C ALA A 543 29.08 -13.53 -16.47
N LEU A 544 29.19 -13.46 -17.80
CA LEU A 544 29.04 -12.24 -18.59
C LEU A 544 27.62 -11.69 -18.50
N ASP A 545 26.59 -12.51 -18.74
CA ASP A 545 25.17 -12.10 -18.69
C ASP A 545 24.80 -11.54 -17.30
N GLU A 546 25.29 -12.16 -16.21
CA GLU A 546 25.04 -11.68 -14.84
C GLU A 546 25.80 -10.39 -14.51
N LEU A 547 27.07 -10.28 -14.95
CA LEU A 547 27.86 -9.06 -14.81
C LEU A 547 27.21 -7.90 -15.59
N GLU A 548 26.84 -8.13 -16.86
CA GLU A 548 26.11 -7.20 -17.72
C GLU A 548 24.82 -6.74 -17.02
N ARG A 549 23.99 -7.69 -16.59
CA ARG A 549 22.71 -7.40 -15.92
C ARG A 549 22.91 -6.48 -14.71
N LEU A 550 23.92 -6.75 -13.88
CA LEU A 550 24.18 -5.97 -12.67
C LEU A 550 24.75 -4.59 -12.96
N VAL A 551 25.62 -4.47 -13.97
CA VAL A 551 26.23 -3.20 -14.35
C VAL A 551 25.22 -2.29 -15.06
N VAL A 552 24.44 -2.82 -16.00
CA VAL A 552 23.30 -2.12 -16.62
C VAL A 552 22.33 -1.66 -15.54
N GLN A 553 22.01 -2.51 -14.56
CA GLN A 553 21.17 -2.14 -13.42
C GLN A 553 21.76 -0.99 -12.59
N ARG A 554 23.07 -0.97 -12.34
CA ARG A 554 23.73 0.13 -11.59
C ARG A 554 23.73 1.44 -12.37
N LEU A 555 23.98 1.37 -13.66
CA LEU A 555 23.91 2.48 -14.61
C LEU A 555 22.57 3.22 -14.49
N PHE A 556 21.46 2.48 -14.56
CA PHE A 556 20.11 3.03 -14.41
C PHE A 556 19.86 3.69 -13.05
N GLU A 557 20.48 3.21 -11.97
CA GLU A 557 20.38 3.84 -10.65
C GLU A 557 21.18 5.13 -10.54
N MET A 558 22.38 5.16 -11.11
CA MET A 558 23.25 6.33 -11.12
C MET A 558 22.65 7.48 -11.93
N THR A 559 22.08 7.19 -13.11
CA THR A 559 21.35 8.19 -13.91
C THR A 559 20.18 8.79 -13.12
N LYS A 560 19.50 7.97 -12.29
CA LYS A 560 18.40 8.43 -11.44
C LYS A 560 18.87 9.31 -10.27
N LEU A 561 20.01 9.02 -9.63
CA LEU A 561 20.57 9.90 -8.59
C LEU A 561 20.90 11.31 -9.07
N GLY A 562 21.17 11.48 -10.37
CA GLY A 562 21.41 12.77 -11.00
C GLY A 562 20.14 13.57 -11.32
N MET A 563 18.94 13.02 -11.12
CA MET A 563 17.68 13.73 -11.38
C MET A 563 17.38 14.75 -10.27
N ASN A 564 17.14 16.00 -10.65
CA ASN A 564 16.68 17.04 -9.73
C ASN A 564 15.27 16.70 -9.19
N GLY A 565 15.00 16.98 -7.91
CA GLY A 565 13.69 16.76 -7.29
C GLY A 565 13.55 15.49 -6.42
N ILE A 566 14.61 14.68 -6.29
CA ILE A 566 14.58 13.48 -5.45
C ILE A 566 14.74 13.86 -3.96
N GLY A 567 13.74 13.52 -3.15
CA GLY A 567 13.75 13.73 -1.69
C GLY A 567 14.87 12.97 -0.97
N TYR A 568 15.33 13.48 0.18
CA TYR A 568 16.48 12.97 0.93
C TYR A 568 16.40 11.45 1.22
N ARG A 569 15.23 10.95 1.65
CA ARG A 569 15.01 9.51 1.91
C ARG A 569 15.16 8.64 0.66
N LEU A 570 14.75 9.13 -0.51
CA LEU A 570 14.91 8.41 -1.78
C LEU A 570 16.38 8.37 -2.20
N ARG A 571 17.12 9.49 -2.03
CA ARG A 571 18.57 9.50 -2.28
C ARG A 571 19.31 8.53 -1.37
N ASP A 572 18.93 8.47 -0.10
CA ASP A 572 19.53 7.56 0.86
C ASP A 572 19.23 6.08 0.51
N LYS A 573 17.97 5.73 0.17
CA LYS A 573 17.63 4.38 -0.31
C LYS A 573 18.36 4.02 -1.61
N ILE A 574 18.43 4.92 -2.60
CA ILE A 574 19.20 4.68 -3.83
C ILE A 574 20.69 4.54 -3.51
N GLY A 575 21.24 5.32 -2.57
CA GLY A 575 22.61 5.20 -2.10
C GLY A 575 22.92 3.84 -1.46
N ARG A 576 22.03 3.32 -0.61
CA ARG A 576 22.14 1.97 -0.04
C ARG A 576 22.03 0.88 -1.10
N SER A 577 21.11 1.02 -2.06
CA SER A 577 20.99 0.11 -3.21
C SER A 577 22.25 0.10 -4.06
N LEU A 578 22.82 1.28 -4.35
CA LEU A 578 24.10 1.41 -5.04
C LEU A 578 25.21 0.69 -4.29
N LYS A 579 25.33 0.87 -2.97
CA LYS A 579 26.37 0.19 -2.19
C LYS A 579 26.27 -1.33 -2.32
N THR A 580 25.07 -1.87 -2.09
CA THR A 580 24.78 -3.31 -2.23
C THR A 580 25.05 -3.82 -3.64
N ARG A 581 24.75 -3.01 -4.66
CA ARG A 581 25.00 -3.35 -6.06
C ARG A 581 26.47 -3.31 -6.41
N SER A 582 27.27 -2.45 -5.76
CA SER A 582 28.73 -2.47 -5.93
C SER A 582 29.28 -3.84 -5.54
N ASP A 583 28.86 -4.36 -4.39
CA ASP A 583 29.34 -5.64 -3.86
C ASP A 583 28.90 -6.82 -4.75
N ALA A 584 27.67 -6.77 -5.27
CA ALA A 584 27.17 -7.75 -6.24
C ALA A 584 27.95 -7.71 -7.56
N ILE A 585 28.26 -6.52 -8.09
CA ILE A 585 29.08 -6.37 -9.30
C ILE A 585 30.49 -6.88 -9.06
N ALA A 586 31.09 -6.62 -7.89
CA ALA A 586 32.42 -7.11 -7.57
C ALA A 586 32.46 -8.64 -7.57
N THR A 587 31.41 -9.26 -7.02
CA THR A 587 31.25 -10.72 -7.03
C THR A 587 31.06 -11.26 -8.47
N ALA A 588 30.19 -10.63 -9.26
CA ALA A 588 29.96 -11.04 -10.65
C ALA A 588 31.19 -10.82 -11.53
N LEU A 589 31.96 -9.77 -11.28
CA LEU A 589 33.22 -9.47 -11.96
C LEU A 589 34.27 -10.56 -11.71
N ASN A 590 34.39 -11.00 -10.45
CA ASN A 590 35.28 -12.10 -10.11
C ASN A 590 34.83 -13.40 -10.81
N ASN A 591 33.54 -13.70 -10.82
CA ASN A 591 33.00 -14.87 -11.51
C ASN A 591 33.23 -14.80 -13.03
N TYR A 592 33.11 -13.62 -13.63
CA TYR A 592 33.42 -13.39 -15.03
C TYR A 592 34.90 -13.64 -15.30
N ASN A 593 35.81 -13.03 -14.52
CA ASN A 593 37.26 -13.16 -14.72
C ASN A 593 37.73 -14.60 -14.56
N GLU A 594 37.18 -15.32 -13.59
CA GLU A 594 37.43 -16.75 -13.42
C GLU A 594 36.98 -17.52 -14.66
N ALA A 595 35.74 -17.32 -15.13
CA ALA A 595 35.22 -18.01 -16.30
C ALA A 595 35.94 -17.64 -17.62
N ALA A 596 36.34 -16.38 -17.77
CA ALA A 596 37.11 -15.86 -18.90
C ALA A 596 38.49 -16.51 -19.01
N SER A 597 39.16 -16.72 -17.86
CA SER A 597 40.48 -17.35 -17.81
C SER A 597 40.50 -18.84 -18.17
N LEU A 598 39.34 -19.51 -18.02
CA LEU A 598 39.20 -20.94 -18.28
C LEU A 598 38.97 -21.27 -19.77
N LEU A 599 38.67 -20.28 -20.61
CA LEU A 599 38.45 -20.46 -22.04
C LEU A 599 39.74 -20.73 -22.82
N SER A 600 39.61 -21.36 -23.99
CA SER A 600 40.71 -21.55 -24.93
C SER A 600 40.33 -21.02 -26.32
N PRO A 601 40.87 -19.87 -26.76
CA PRO A 601 41.83 -19.02 -26.02
C PRO A 601 41.16 -18.26 -24.85
N PRO A 602 41.92 -17.90 -23.80
CA PRO A 602 41.40 -17.12 -22.66
C PRO A 602 40.83 -15.77 -23.10
N ARG A 603 39.75 -15.33 -22.45
CA ARG A 603 39.14 -14.01 -22.70
C ARG A 603 39.76 -12.94 -21.80
N PRO A 604 39.76 -11.66 -22.21
CA PRO A 604 40.30 -10.57 -21.42
C PRO A 604 39.63 -10.46 -20.04
N THR A 605 40.44 -10.35 -19.00
CA THR A 605 39.96 -10.04 -17.64
C THR A 605 39.66 -8.56 -17.50
N LEU A 606 38.66 -8.25 -16.69
CA LEU A 606 38.14 -6.92 -16.47
C LEU A 606 38.49 -6.43 -15.07
N THR A 607 38.82 -5.15 -14.97
CA THR A 607 39.11 -4.51 -13.69
C THR A 607 37.87 -3.82 -13.15
N TRP A 608 37.81 -3.60 -11.83
CA TRP A 608 36.75 -2.80 -11.23
C TRP A 608 36.67 -1.41 -11.87
N THR A 609 37.82 -0.80 -12.13
CA THR A 609 37.94 0.52 -12.77
C THR A 609 37.36 0.51 -14.19
N SER A 610 37.63 -0.51 -15.00
CA SER A 610 37.04 -0.63 -16.34
C SER A 610 35.53 -0.84 -16.30
N VAL A 611 35.01 -1.58 -15.32
CA VAL A 611 33.55 -1.79 -15.14
C VAL A 611 32.85 -0.50 -14.71
N VAL A 612 33.48 0.31 -13.84
CA VAL A 612 32.95 1.59 -13.38
C VAL A 612 33.09 2.69 -14.43
N GLN A 613 34.18 2.74 -15.20
CA GLN A 613 34.35 3.68 -16.31
C GLN A 613 33.39 3.38 -17.45
N ALA A 614 33.14 2.11 -17.73
CA ALA A 614 32.14 1.69 -18.69
C ALA A 614 30.70 2.02 -18.23
N ALA A 615 30.47 2.38 -16.96
CA ALA A 615 29.19 2.88 -16.46
C ALA A 615 28.76 4.26 -17.02
N ASN A 616 29.22 4.64 -18.21
CA ASN A 616 28.49 5.46 -19.16
C ASN A 616 28.22 4.59 -20.39
N LEU A 617 26.94 4.34 -20.71
CA LEU A 617 26.49 3.37 -21.74
C LEU A 617 27.15 3.53 -23.12
N ALA A 618 27.76 4.68 -23.40
CA ALA A 618 28.49 4.96 -24.63
C ALA A 618 29.84 4.22 -24.77
N ASP A 619 30.44 3.72 -23.67
CA ASP A 619 31.80 3.13 -23.67
C ASP A 619 31.85 1.66 -23.21
N PHE A 620 30.74 0.92 -23.20
CA PHE A 620 30.68 -0.46 -22.69
C PHE A 620 31.06 -1.53 -23.74
N ASP A 621 32.24 -1.43 -24.38
CA ASP A 621 32.76 -2.36 -25.42
C ASP A 621 32.83 -3.86 -25.00
N LEU A 622 32.57 -4.15 -23.72
CA LEU A 622 32.44 -5.47 -23.10
C LEU A 622 31.28 -6.34 -23.64
N LEU A 623 30.28 -5.71 -24.25
CA LEU A 623 29.01 -6.32 -24.63
C LEU A 623 29.04 -6.93 -26.05
N ARG A 624 30.16 -6.80 -26.76
CA ARG A 624 30.35 -7.38 -28.10
C ARG A 624 30.25 -8.91 -28.13
N ASP A 625 30.46 -9.57 -27.00
CA ASP A 625 30.49 -11.03 -26.89
C ASP A 625 29.30 -11.63 -26.10
N SER A 626 28.30 -10.82 -25.71
CA SER A 626 27.05 -11.35 -25.14
C SER A 626 26.17 -11.95 -26.27
N ARG A 627 25.14 -12.74 -25.92
CA ARG A 627 24.34 -13.48 -26.92
C ARG A 627 23.66 -12.58 -27.97
N THR A 628 23.52 -11.29 -27.68
CA THR A 628 23.01 -10.28 -28.59
C THR A 628 23.61 -8.95 -28.14
N ASP A 629 24.39 -8.30 -29.01
CA ASP A 629 25.05 -7.03 -28.68
C ASP A 629 24.00 -5.96 -28.32
N ILE A 630 23.81 -5.72 -27.02
CA ILE A 630 22.83 -4.75 -26.50
C ILE A 630 23.18 -3.31 -26.90
N LEU A 631 24.45 -3.03 -27.23
CA LEU A 631 24.86 -1.70 -27.72
C LEU A 631 24.33 -1.44 -29.14
N SER A 632 24.00 -2.49 -29.89
CA SER A 632 23.34 -2.36 -31.18
C SER A 632 21.84 -2.04 -31.08
N LYS A 633 21.27 -2.10 -29.86
CA LYS A 633 19.83 -1.89 -29.65
C LYS A 633 19.50 -0.42 -29.43
N PRO A 634 18.60 0.18 -30.25
CA PRO A 634 18.24 1.60 -30.10
C PRO A 634 17.67 1.93 -28.70
N TRP A 635 16.91 1.04 -28.08
CA TRP A 635 16.34 1.27 -26.75
C TRP A 635 17.38 1.29 -25.62
N ALA A 636 18.62 0.86 -25.85
CA ALA A 636 19.70 0.95 -24.85
C ALA A 636 20.37 2.34 -24.83
N GLU A 637 20.25 3.12 -25.90
CA GLU A 637 20.85 4.45 -26.02
C GLU A 637 20.24 5.43 -25.00
N GLY A 638 21.08 6.23 -24.34
CA GLY A 638 20.65 7.21 -23.33
C GLY A 638 19.56 8.17 -23.81
N PRO A 639 19.78 8.93 -24.90
CA PRO A 639 18.79 9.88 -25.42
C PRO A 639 17.47 9.22 -25.84
N ARG A 640 17.50 8.01 -26.39
CA ARG A 640 16.28 7.27 -26.78
C ARG A 640 15.49 6.78 -25.56
N ARG A 641 16.17 6.38 -24.48
CA ARG A 641 15.51 6.05 -23.19
C ARG A 641 14.88 7.26 -22.53
N GLU A 642 15.56 8.41 -22.58
CA GLU A 642 15.01 9.68 -22.09
C GLU A 642 13.73 10.04 -22.86
N ALA A 643 13.79 10.01 -24.19
CA ALA A 643 12.64 10.25 -25.06
C ALA A 643 11.49 9.25 -24.78
N MET A 644 11.79 7.96 -24.60
CA MET A 644 10.82 6.95 -24.23
C MET A 644 10.14 7.26 -22.88
N ASN A 645 10.89 7.66 -21.86
CA ASN A 645 10.32 7.99 -20.55
C ASN A 645 9.46 9.25 -20.60
N LEU A 646 9.85 10.27 -21.37
CA LEU A 646 9.03 11.47 -21.62
C LEU A 646 7.73 11.07 -22.32
N TYR A 647 7.81 10.27 -23.39
CA TYR A 647 6.64 9.77 -24.13
C TYR A 647 5.63 9.06 -23.21
N PHE A 648 6.07 8.07 -22.44
CA PHE A 648 5.18 7.38 -21.50
C PHE A 648 4.68 8.30 -20.39
N GLY A 649 5.52 9.23 -19.92
CA GLY A 649 5.12 10.22 -18.93
C GLY A 649 4.00 11.14 -19.41
N ILE A 650 4.07 11.62 -20.65
CA ILE A 650 3.03 12.44 -21.29
C ILE A 650 1.75 11.61 -21.47
N LYS A 651 1.87 10.36 -21.93
CA LYS A 651 0.73 9.44 -22.07
C LYS A 651 0.00 9.23 -20.73
N ARG A 652 0.75 9.03 -19.64
CA ARG A 652 0.22 8.97 -18.27
C ARG A 652 -0.43 10.29 -17.83
N ALA A 653 0.12 11.45 -18.21
CA ALA A 653 -0.48 12.75 -17.89
C ALA A 653 -1.84 12.96 -18.58
N HIS A 654 -2.00 12.53 -19.84
CA HIS A 654 -3.30 12.57 -20.52
C HIS A 654 -4.33 11.66 -19.84
N GLU A 655 -3.92 10.46 -19.42
CA GLU A 655 -4.79 9.56 -18.66
C GLU A 655 -5.21 10.16 -17.32
N GLU A 656 -4.30 10.86 -16.63
CA GLU A 656 -4.59 11.56 -15.38
C GLU A 656 -5.68 12.62 -15.59
N ILE A 657 -5.56 13.46 -16.63
CA ILE A 657 -6.61 14.45 -16.97
C ILE A 657 -7.96 13.77 -17.19
N GLY A 658 -8.00 12.68 -17.97
CA GLY A 658 -9.23 11.92 -18.21
C GLY A 658 -9.87 11.40 -16.93
N ARG A 659 -9.07 10.85 -16.01
CA ARG A 659 -9.54 10.39 -14.70
C ARG A 659 -10.04 11.54 -13.84
N LEU A 660 -9.31 12.65 -13.77
CA LEU A 660 -9.70 13.82 -12.98
C LEU A 660 -11.01 14.44 -13.48
N ASN A 661 -11.26 14.46 -14.78
CA ASN A 661 -12.55 14.90 -15.33
C ASN A 661 -13.74 14.09 -14.80
N VAL A 662 -13.57 12.77 -14.68
CA VAL A 662 -14.59 11.89 -14.07
C VAL A 662 -14.72 12.19 -12.57
N GLU A 663 -13.59 12.28 -11.86
CA GLU A 663 -13.58 12.56 -10.42
C GLU A 663 -14.26 13.89 -10.06
N ILE A 664 -14.08 14.95 -10.88
CA ILE A 664 -14.75 16.25 -10.73
C ILE A 664 -16.27 16.09 -10.75
N LYS A 665 -16.82 15.43 -11.79
CA LYS A 665 -18.26 15.25 -11.94
C LYS A 665 -18.86 14.42 -10.82
N ARG A 666 -18.18 13.33 -10.42
CA ARG A 666 -18.61 12.49 -9.29
C ARG A 666 -18.67 13.27 -7.98
N LEU A 667 -17.65 14.09 -7.71
CA LEU A 667 -17.58 14.93 -6.51
C LEU A 667 -18.68 16.00 -6.50
N LEU A 668 -18.89 16.71 -7.61
CA LEU A 668 -19.96 17.71 -7.74
C LEU A 668 -21.34 17.07 -7.55
N THR A 669 -21.59 15.94 -8.20
CA THR A 669 -22.86 15.21 -8.09
C THR A 669 -23.11 14.75 -6.65
N PHE A 670 -22.09 14.22 -5.98
CA PHE A 670 -22.20 13.88 -4.56
C PHE A 670 -22.55 15.09 -3.69
N MET A 671 -21.92 16.25 -3.93
CA MET A 671 -22.17 17.45 -3.12
C MET A 671 -23.60 17.96 -3.28
N LEU A 672 -24.15 17.90 -4.50
CA LEU A 672 -25.54 18.25 -4.79
C LEU A 672 -26.50 17.25 -4.14
N ASP A 673 -26.29 15.95 -4.34
CA ASP A 673 -27.12 14.91 -3.74
C ASP A 673 -27.08 14.96 -2.20
N ASP A 674 -25.91 15.22 -1.61
CA ASP A 674 -25.76 15.36 -0.15
C ASP A 674 -26.55 16.58 0.34
N HIS A 675 -26.50 17.71 -0.37
CA HIS A 675 -27.29 18.90 -0.06
C HIS A 675 -28.80 18.61 -0.03
N VAL A 676 -29.31 17.97 -1.09
CA VAL A 676 -30.73 17.60 -1.22
C VAL A 676 -31.15 16.62 -0.12
N ASP A 677 -30.32 15.60 0.17
CA ASP A 677 -30.59 14.63 1.23
C ASP A 677 -30.71 15.31 2.61
N PHE A 678 -29.83 16.28 2.92
CA PHE A 678 -29.90 17.04 4.17
C PHE A 678 -31.13 17.94 4.25
N TYR A 679 -31.47 18.62 3.15
CA TYR A 679 -32.66 19.48 3.09
C TYR A 679 -33.93 18.69 3.40
N HIS A 680 -34.15 17.56 2.72
CA HIS A 680 -35.29 16.70 2.99
C HIS A 680 -35.27 16.11 4.41
N ALA A 681 -34.12 15.64 4.89
CA ALA A 681 -34.03 15.08 6.24
C ALA A 681 -34.40 16.10 7.32
N VAL A 682 -34.01 17.38 7.17
CA VAL A 682 -34.42 18.45 8.08
C VAL A 682 -35.93 18.69 7.98
N GLY A 683 -36.48 18.82 6.77
CA GLY A 683 -37.91 19.04 6.53
C GLY A 683 -38.80 17.93 7.09
N GLU A 684 -38.45 16.67 6.87
CA GLU A 684 -39.18 15.50 7.38
C GLU A 684 -39.08 15.40 8.93
N THR A 685 -37.94 15.81 9.51
CA THR A 685 -37.67 15.63 10.94
C THR A 685 -38.16 16.79 11.81
N VAL A 686 -38.26 18.02 11.30
CA VAL A 686 -38.53 19.22 12.11
C VAL A 686 -39.85 19.15 12.90
N MET A 687 -40.89 18.57 12.29
CA MET A 687 -42.21 18.46 12.91
C MET A 687 -42.31 17.35 13.96
N THR A 688 -41.55 16.27 13.78
CA THR A 688 -41.63 15.08 14.65
C THR A 688 -40.58 15.08 15.75
N ASN A 689 -39.38 15.61 15.47
CA ASN A 689 -38.26 15.64 16.39
C ASN A 689 -37.38 16.89 16.16
N PRO A 690 -37.82 18.07 16.64
CA PRO A 690 -37.12 19.33 16.38
C PRO A 690 -35.68 19.36 16.93
N ILE A 691 -35.38 18.58 17.97
CA ILE A 691 -34.00 18.47 18.52
C ILE A 691 -33.10 17.71 17.55
N LEU A 692 -33.59 16.61 16.97
CA LEU A 692 -32.82 15.87 15.96
C LEU A 692 -32.67 16.68 14.68
N ALA A 693 -33.73 17.39 14.25
CA ALA A 693 -33.65 18.28 13.09
C ALA A 693 -32.58 19.36 13.28
N ALA A 694 -32.50 19.98 14.48
CA ALA A 694 -31.46 20.96 14.78
C ALA A 694 -30.03 20.37 14.69
N GLU A 695 -29.82 19.12 15.13
CA GLU A 695 -28.52 18.45 14.99
C GLU A 695 -28.19 18.16 13.51
N ILE A 696 -29.17 17.67 12.74
CA ILE A 696 -29.01 17.43 11.30
C ILE A 696 -28.68 18.75 10.58
N SER A 697 -29.37 19.84 10.91
CA SER A 697 -29.06 21.18 10.38
C SER A 697 -27.64 21.63 10.74
N SER A 698 -27.17 21.38 11.97
CA SER A 698 -25.80 21.73 12.37
C SER A 698 -24.74 20.92 11.63
N GLU A 699 -24.98 19.63 11.39
CA GLU A 699 -24.10 18.81 10.53
C GLU A 699 -24.11 19.31 9.08
N TYR A 700 -25.28 19.66 8.54
CA TYR A 700 -25.42 20.22 7.21
C TYR A 700 -24.66 21.53 7.05
N GLU A 701 -24.77 22.47 7.99
CA GLU A 701 -24.01 23.73 7.98
C GLU A 701 -22.49 23.48 7.94
N ARG A 702 -21.99 22.56 8.78
CA ARG A 702 -20.57 22.18 8.80
C ARG A 702 -20.12 21.61 7.45
N ARG A 703 -20.94 20.76 6.82
CA ARG A 703 -20.64 20.19 5.50
C ARG A 703 -20.73 21.22 4.39
N SER A 704 -21.70 22.12 4.43
CA SER A 704 -21.87 23.17 3.43
C SER A 704 -20.65 24.07 3.37
N VAL A 705 -20.06 24.45 4.51
CA VAL A 705 -18.80 25.23 4.54
C VAL A 705 -17.67 24.50 3.81
N ILE A 706 -17.52 23.18 4.02
CA ILE A 706 -16.53 22.37 3.32
C ILE A 706 -16.85 22.32 1.82
N HIS A 707 -18.10 22.07 1.45
CA HIS A 707 -18.55 21.99 0.07
C HIS A 707 -18.31 23.30 -0.69
N THR A 708 -18.58 24.46 -0.09
CA THR A 708 -18.24 25.77 -0.68
C THR A 708 -16.75 25.88 -1.02
N GLN A 709 -15.85 25.44 -0.12
CA GLN A 709 -14.41 25.49 -0.40
C GLN A 709 -13.99 24.53 -1.51
N ILE A 710 -14.56 23.32 -1.54
CA ILE A 710 -14.35 22.34 -2.61
C ILE A 710 -14.76 22.94 -3.95
N SER A 711 -15.98 23.49 -4.00
CA SER A 711 -16.56 24.16 -5.17
C SER A 711 -15.70 25.29 -5.73
N LEU A 712 -15.26 26.23 -4.89
CA LEU A 712 -14.38 27.33 -5.29
C LEU A 712 -13.05 26.81 -5.89
N ARG A 713 -12.54 25.69 -5.37
CA ARG A 713 -11.31 25.08 -5.87
C ARG A 713 -11.51 24.33 -7.19
N LEU A 714 -12.67 23.71 -7.39
CA LEU A 714 -13.04 23.10 -8.68
C LEU A 714 -13.24 24.18 -9.77
N ARG A 715 -13.84 25.33 -9.44
CA ARG A 715 -13.92 26.48 -10.35
C ARG A 715 -12.54 26.95 -10.79
N LYS A 716 -11.59 27.12 -9.86
CA LYS A 716 -10.18 27.42 -10.19
C LYS A 716 -9.51 26.35 -11.04
N THR A 717 -9.95 25.09 -10.95
CA THR A 717 -9.46 24.01 -11.82
C THR A 717 -9.97 24.19 -13.25
N SER A 718 -11.23 24.58 -13.42
CA SER A 718 -11.83 24.85 -14.74
C SER A 718 -11.20 26.03 -15.48
N GLU A 719 -10.58 26.95 -14.74
CA GLU A 719 -9.89 28.13 -15.27
C GLU A 719 -8.46 27.82 -15.75
N LEU A 720 -7.93 26.61 -15.52
CA LEU A 720 -6.60 26.23 -15.97
C LEU A 720 -6.53 26.17 -17.51
N PRO A 721 -5.52 26.77 -18.16
CA PRO A 721 -5.32 26.63 -19.60
C PRO A 721 -5.13 25.15 -19.99
N GLY A 722 -6.02 24.61 -20.83
CA GLY A 722 -6.04 23.19 -21.18
C GLY A 722 -6.99 22.33 -20.33
N PHE A 723 -7.81 22.94 -19.48
CA PHE A 723 -8.94 22.25 -18.87
C PHE A 723 -9.88 21.68 -19.95
N SER A 724 -10.33 20.43 -19.74
CA SER A 724 -11.11 19.64 -20.70
C SER A 724 -12.32 18.94 -20.07
N GLY A 725 -12.50 19.10 -18.75
CA GLY A 725 -13.65 18.57 -18.03
C GLY A 725 -14.88 19.47 -18.19
N SER A 726 -15.91 19.20 -17.39
CA SER A 726 -17.01 20.15 -17.18
C SER A 726 -17.40 20.20 -15.71
N LEU A 727 -18.03 21.30 -15.32
CA LEU A 727 -18.56 21.51 -13.96
C LEU A 727 -20.07 21.18 -13.88
N ASP A 728 -20.56 20.38 -14.83
CA ASP A 728 -21.95 19.94 -14.82
C ASP A 728 -22.14 18.77 -13.84
N PHE A 729 -23.36 18.66 -13.32
CA PHE A 729 -23.77 17.53 -12.50
C PHE A 729 -24.12 16.31 -13.37
N GLY A 730 -23.88 15.13 -12.84
CA GLY A 730 -24.34 13.87 -13.41
C GLY A 730 -25.51 13.29 -12.62
N ARG A 731 -25.85 12.04 -12.92
CA ARG A 731 -26.84 11.28 -12.16
C ARG A 731 -26.18 10.07 -11.52
N ARG A 732 -26.30 9.89 -10.21
CA ARG A 732 -25.69 8.73 -9.52
C ARG A 732 -26.35 7.42 -9.97
N VAL A 733 -25.53 6.44 -10.35
CA VAL A 733 -26.00 5.07 -10.65
C VAL A 733 -26.74 4.49 -9.45
N GLY A 734 -27.95 3.99 -9.69
CA GLY A 734 -28.78 3.34 -8.66
C GLY A 734 -29.57 4.29 -7.76
N ARG A 735 -29.46 5.62 -7.94
CA ARG A 735 -30.38 6.57 -7.30
C ARG A 735 -31.73 6.52 -8.05
N GLN A 736 -32.79 6.11 -7.35
CA GLN A 736 -34.14 6.07 -7.93
C GLN A 736 -34.57 7.49 -8.32
N ILE A 737 -35.22 7.60 -9.49
CA ILE A 737 -36.03 8.78 -9.81
C ILE A 737 -37.12 8.83 -8.75
N LEU A 738 -37.36 9.98 -8.12
CA LEU A 738 -38.63 10.20 -7.42
C LEU A 738 -39.72 10.03 -8.48
N ALA A 739 -40.31 8.83 -8.56
CA ALA A 739 -41.09 8.39 -9.72
C ALA A 739 -42.19 9.41 -10.04
N ASP A 740 -42.33 9.73 -11.32
CA ASP A 740 -43.36 10.58 -11.94
C ASP A 740 -44.83 10.18 -11.61
N ASP A 741 -45.05 9.11 -10.84
CA ASP A 741 -46.37 8.53 -10.54
C ASP A 741 -46.92 8.83 -9.12
N GLU A 742 -46.17 9.52 -8.26
CA GLU A 742 -46.71 10.18 -7.04
C GLU A 742 -46.76 11.71 -7.15
N TRP A 743 -46.57 12.25 -8.36
CA TRP A 743 -46.71 13.67 -8.66
C TRP A 743 -48.18 14.03 -8.86
N VAL A 744 -48.88 14.23 -7.74
CA VAL A 744 -50.10 15.04 -7.76
C VAL A 744 -49.66 16.48 -8.00
N ASP A 745 -49.72 16.90 -9.27
CA ASP A 745 -50.01 18.26 -9.76
C ASP A 745 -49.40 19.46 -9.01
N ASP A 746 -48.12 19.42 -8.59
CA ASP A 746 -47.41 20.60 -8.11
C ASP A 746 -46.08 20.78 -8.86
N ASN A 747 -46.10 21.66 -9.86
CA ASN A 747 -44.91 22.18 -10.56
C ASN A 747 -43.92 22.93 -9.62
N GLU A 748 -44.23 23.07 -8.32
CA GLU A 748 -43.39 23.76 -7.33
C GLU A 748 -42.14 22.94 -6.92
N VAL A 749 -42.18 21.61 -6.89
CA VAL A 749 -41.04 20.80 -6.38
C VAL A 749 -39.87 20.72 -7.37
N LEU A 750 -40.15 20.68 -8.68
CA LEU A 750 -39.11 20.78 -9.72
C LEU A 750 -38.52 22.19 -9.79
N GLU A 751 -39.32 23.23 -9.55
CA GLU A 751 -38.82 24.61 -9.40
C GLU A 751 -38.03 24.81 -8.10
N GLU A 752 -38.35 24.11 -7.01
CA GLU A 752 -37.57 24.11 -5.76
C GLU A 752 -36.22 23.40 -5.91
N ASP A 753 -36.17 22.21 -6.52
CA ASP A 753 -34.90 21.49 -6.76
C ASP A 753 -34.00 22.25 -7.74
N LEU A 754 -34.58 22.87 -8.78
CA LEU A 754 -33.87 23.79 -9.68
C LEU A 754 -33.45 25.08 -8.97
N GLY A 755 -34.28 25.61 -8.05
CA GLY A 755 -33.98 26.79 -7.23
C GLY A 755 -32.90 26.53 -6.17
N LEU A 756 -32.82 25.31 -5.62
CA LEU A 756 -31.73 24.85 -4.74
C LEU A 756 -30.45 24.59 -5.53
N MET A 757 -30.56 24.07 -6.76
CA MET A 757 -29.46 24.07 -7.73
C MET A 757 -28.99 25.49 -8.02
N GLU A 758 -29.89 26.45 -8.28
CA GLU A 758 -29.54 27.85 -8.49
C GLU A 758 -28.92 28.49 -7.24
N GLN A 759 -29.39 28.20 -6.02
CA GLN A 759 -28.75 28.69 -4.78
C GLN A 759 -27.36 28.07 -4.54
N PHE A 760 -27.21 26.78 -4.81
CA PHE A 760 -25.91 26.11 -4.74
C PHE A 760 -24.97 26.65 -5.82
N VAL A 761 -25.45 26.83 -7.05
CA VAL A 761 -24.73 27.44 -8.19
C VAL A 761 -24.42 28.91 -7.96
N ASP A 762 -25.29 29.67 -7.30
CA ASP A 762 -25.03 31.05 -6.88
C ASP A 762 -23.94 31.10 -5.82
N THR A 763 -23.88 30.10 -4.93
CA THR A 763 -22.75 29.88 -4.02
C THR A 763 -21.47 29.47 -4.77
N LEU A 764 -21.56 28.87 -5.96
CA LEU A 764 -20.41 28.67 -6.87
C LEU A 764 -20.01 29.97 -7.59
N SER A 765 -20.95 30.89 -7.75
CA SER A 765 -20.86 32.10 -8.58
C SER A 765 -20.34 33.31 -7.82
N SER A 766 -20.71 33.45 -6.54
CA SER A 766 -20.20 34.43 -5.55
C SER A 766 -18.82 34.07 -5.01
#